data_AF-R9PSK1-F1
#
_entry.id   AF-R9PSK1-F1
#
_cell.length_a   1.000
_cell.length_b   1.000
_cell.length_c   1.000
_cell.angle_alpha   90.00
_cell.angle_beta   90.00
_cell.angle_gamma   90.00
#
_symmetry.space_group_name_H-M   'P 1'
#
loop_
_entity.id
_entity.type
_entity.pdbx_description
1 polymer ?
#
loop_
_entity_poly.entity_id
_entity_poly.type
_entity_poly.pdbx_seq_one_letter_code
_entity_poly.pdbx_strand_id
1 'polypeptide(L)'
;MGTDSHTPHVDALGVIAIGVGGLEAENVMLGRASYMRLPDIIGVKLTGLRQAGITATDIVLAITEFLREQGVVSSYLEFYGEGAAQLSLGDRATISNMTPEFGATAAMFYIDNNTLDYLKLTGREAEQIALVENYAKTTGLWADDLQQAEYERVLHFDLSSVGRNIAGPSNPHRRVATSDLASQGIASPVPQLDGIMPDGACIIAAITSCTNTSNPRNVIAAGLLASKANQLGLSRKPWVKTSLAPGSKAVQLYLEDANLLAELEQLGFGIVGFACTTCNGMSGALDPKIQQEVIERDLYATAVLSGNRNFDGRIHPYAKQAFLASPPLVVAYAIAGTIRFDIEKDALGHDSQGKPITLKDIWPSDEEIDAVVKQSVKPEQFRQVYQPMFDLKVDYGSASSPLYEWRPQSTYIRRPPYWEGALAGERSLQGMRPLAVLGDNITTDHLSPSNAIMLDSAAGAYLDKMGLPEEDFNSYATHRGDHLTAQRATFANPKLFNEMVKESGKVKQGSLARVEPEGKVMRMWEAIETYMQRKQPLIIVAGADYGQGSSRDWAAKGVRLAGVEVIVAEGFERIHRTNLVGMGVLPLEFTKGNNRHSYRIDGSETFDVIGTPAPGELLTLVITRTSGERIDLPVVCRLDTAEEVSVYQAGGVLQRFAQDFLENSQ
;
A
#
# COMPACT_ATOMS: atom_id res chain seq x y z
N MET A 1 -6.49 0.50 15.91
CA MET A 1 -6.29 1.34 14.70
C MET A 1 -4.80 1.59 14.53
N GLY A 2 -4.34 1.77 13.29
CA GLY A 2 -2.95 2.09 13.00
C GLY A 2 -2.83 2.99 11.77
N THR A 3 -1.80 3.84 11.75
CA THR A 3 -1.53 4.78 10.63
C THR A 3 -0.90 4.09 9.42
N ASP A 4 -1.30 2.86 9.15
CA ASP A 4 -0.91 2.04 8.01
C ASP A 4 -2.11 1.24 7.52
N SER A 5 -2.29 1.14 6.20
CA SER A 5 -3.44 0.43 5.63
C SER A 5 -3.45 -1.05 5.97
N HIS A 6 -2.29 -1.70 6.13
CA HIS A 6 -2.17 -3.13 6.44
C HIS A 6 -2.13 -3.41 7.95
N THR A 7 -2.58 -2.44 8.77
CA THR A 7 -2.91 -2.70 10.19
C THR A 7 -3.77 -3.95 10.39
N PRO A 8 -4.75 -4.27 9.52
CA PRO A 8 -5.52 -5.53 9.58
C PRO A 8 -4.67 -6.81 9.60
N HIS A 9 -3.37 -6.76 9.33
CA HIS A 9 -2.48 -7.90 9.53
C HIS A 9 -2.62 -8.55 10.93
N VAL A 10 -2.88 -7.75 11.97
CA VAL A 10 -3.08 -8.25 13.34
C VAL A 10 -4.46 -8.89 13.54
N ASP A 11 -5.40 -8.72 12.61
CA ASP A 11 -6.75 -9.29 12.71
C ASP A 11 -6.76 -10.82 12.73
N ALA A 12 -5.68 -11.43 12.23
CA ALA A 12 -5.43 -12.87 12.34
C ALA A 12 -5.34 -13.39 13.79
N LEU A 13 -5.10 -12.51 14.76
CA LEU A 13 -5.04 -12.84 16.20
C LEU A 13 -6.38 -12.70 16.92
N GLY A 14 -7.50 -12.46 16.21
CA GLY A 14 -8.78 -12.14 16.83
C GLY A 14 -8.83 -10.71 17.39
N VAL A 15 -8.06 -9.80 16.80
CA VAL A 15 -8.05 -8.37 17.14
C VAL A 15 -8.81 -7.62 16.06
N ILE A 16 -9.67 -6.67 16.43
CA ILE A 16 -10.28 -5.78 15.42
C ILE A 16 -9.36 -4.59 15.19
N ALA A 17 -8.63 -4.58 14.09
CA ALA A 17 -7.69 -3.50 13.80
C ALA A 17 -7.82 -2.98 12.36
N ILE A 18 -8.11 -1.69 12.25
CA ILE A 18 -8.32 -1.03 10.97
C ILE A 18 -7.18 -0.06 10.66
N GLY A 19 -6.88 0.09 9.37
CA GLY A 19 -5.98 1.14 8.88
C GLY A 19 -6.69 2.49 8.83
N VAL A 20 -6.03 3.53 9.31
CA VAL A 20 -6.55 4.92 9.34
C VAL A 20 -5.46 5.90 8.91
N GLY A 21 -5.84 7.13 8.57
CA GLY A 21 -4.84 8.19 8.35
C GLY A 21 -4.27 8.74 9.65
N GLY A 22 -3.17 9.50 9.54
CA GLY A 22 -2.51 10.13 10.69
C GLY A 22 -3.45 11.03 11.50
N LEU A 23 -4.22 11.85 10.79
CA LEU A 23 -5.22 12.75 11.38
C LEU A 23 -6.30 12.06 12.22
N GLU A 24 -6.78 10.90 11.77
CA GLU A 24 -7.78 10.13 12.52
C GLU A 24 -7.15 9.44 13.74
N ALA A 25 -5.92 8.93 13.60
CA ALA A 25 -5.18 8.40 14.73
C ALA A 25 -4.88 9.48 15.79
N GLU A 26 -4.47 10.69 15.36
CA GLU A 26 -4.26 11.86 16.21
C GLU A 26 -5.55 12.22 16.97
N ASN A 27 -6.70 12.25 16.29
CA ASN A 27 -8.01 12.47 16.92
C ASN A 27 -8.25 11.53 18.10
N VAL A 28 -7.91 10.25 17.93
CA VAL A 28 -8.09 9.21 18.95
C VAL A 28 -7.06 9.29 20.06
N MET A 29 -5.81 9.61 19.72
CA MET A 29 -4.76 9.88 20.71
C MET A 29 -5.10 11.06 21.62
N LEU A 30 -5.89 12.02 21.12
CA LEU A 30 -6.39 13.19 21.86
C LEU A 30 -7.69 12.89 22.63
N GLY A 31 -8.13 11.63 22.68
CA GLY A 31 -9.26 11.17 23.49
C GLY A 31 -10.62 11.26 22.81
N ARG A 32 -10.69 11.63 21.52
CA ARG A 32 -11.95 11.58 20.76
C ARG A 32 -12.21 10.19 20.22
N ALA A 33 -13.48 9.80 20.11
CA ALA A 33 -13.84 8.55 19.47
C ALA A 33 -13.58 8.62 17.95
N SER A 34 -13.19 7.50 17.34
CA SER A 34 -13.34 7.33 15.88
C SER A 34 -14.80 6.94 15.61
N TYR A 35 -15.48 7.77 14.83
CA TYR A 35 -16.85 7.54 14.43
C TYR A 35 -16.88 6.88 13.05
N MET A 36 -17.58 5.76 12.96
CA MET A 36 -17.79 5.04 11.71
C MET A 36 -19.24 4.59 11.61
N ARG A 37 -19.74 4.41 10.39
CA ARG A 37 -20.99 3.69 10.19
C ARG A 37 -20.83 2.27 10.69
N LEU A 38 -21.89 1.68 11.24
CA LEU A 38 -21.90 0.26 11.59
C LEU A 38 -21.56 -0.52 10.30
N PRO A 39 -20.47 -1.31 10.30
CA PRO A 39 -20.04 -2.01 9.10
C PRO A 39 -20.92 -3.23 8.82
N ASP A 40 -21.11 -3.55 7.55
CA ASP A 40 -21.65 -4.84 7.16
C ASP A 40 -20.63 -5.94 7.49
N ILE A 41 -21.06 -6.99 8.17
CA ILE A 41 -20.20 -8.14 8.51
C ILE A 41 -20.50 -9.29 7.55
N ILE A 42 -19.50 -9.69 6.78
CA ILE A 42 -19.58 -10.75 5.78
C ILE A 42 -18.78 -11.96 6.27
N GLY A 43 -19.44 -13.10 6.40
CA GLY A 43 -18.77 -14.37 6.70
C GLY A 43 -18.08 -14.92 5.46
N VAL A 44 -16.81 -15.29 5.55
CA VAL A 44 -16.05 -15.96 4.49
C VAL A 44 -15.74 -17.39 4.92
N LYS A 45 -16.54 -18.34 4.44
CA LYS A 45 -16.40 -19.76 4.76
C LYS A 45 -15.31 -20.40 3.89
N LEU A 46 -14.19 -20.73 4.51
CA LEU A 46 -13.09 -21.47 3.92
C LEU A 46 -13.32 -22.98 4.06
N THR A 47 -13.42 -23.68 2.93
CA THR A 47 -13.57 -25.14 2.85
C THR A 47 -12.36 -25.77 2.20
N GLY A 48 -12.25 -27.10 2.26
CA GLY A 48 -11.14 -27.83 1.66
C GLY A 48 -9.80 -27.55 2.34
N LEU A 49 -8.73 -28.12 1.78
CA LEU A 49 -7.38 -28.05 2.33
C LEU A 49 -6.40 -27.49 1.32
N ARG A 50 -5.40 -26.76 1.81
CA ARG A 50 -4.25 -26.30 1.03
C ARG A 50 -3.57 -27.50 0.35
N GLN A 51 -3.36 -27.40 -0.96
CA GLN A 51 -2.63 -28.41 -1.73
C GLN A 51 -1.12 -28.40 -1.41
N ALA A 52 -0.46 -29.53 -1.65
CA ALA A 52 0.98 -29.67 -1.41
C ALA A 52 1.79 -28.65 -2.25
N GLY A 53 2.76 -28.00 -1.60
CA GLY A 53 3.66 -27.03 -2.25
C GLY A 53 3.02 -25.67 -2.58
N ILE A 54 1.77 -25.43 -2.19
CA ILE A 54 1.08 -24.13 -2.30
C ILE A 54 1.35 -23.30 -1.05
N THR A 55 1.72 -22.04 -1.22
CA THR A 55 2.10 -21.14 -0.12
C THR A 55 0.93 -20.29 0.37
N ALA A 56 1.08 -19.66 1.54
CA ALA A 56 0.13 -18.66 2.01
C ALA A 56 -0.03 -17.49 1.03
N THR A 57 1.06 -17.14 0.33
CA THR A 57 1.02 -16.09 -0.70
C THR A 57 0.10 -16.49 -1.85
N ASP A 58 0.15 -17.75 -2.30
CA ASP A 58 -0.70 -18.25 -3.38
C ASP A 58 -2.19 -18.18 -2.99
N ILE A 59 -2.51 -18.53 -1.74
CA ILE A 59 -3.86 -18.47 -1.17
C ILE A 59 -4.36 -17.03 -1.11
N VAL A 60 -3.58 -16.10 -0.54
CA VAL A 60 -4.05 -14.72 -0.39
C VAL A 60 -4.24 -14.03 -1.74
N LEU A 61 -3.42 -14.32 -2.76
CA LEU A 61 -3.62 -13.76 -4.09
C LEU A 61 -4.93 -14.25 -4.74
N ALA A 62 -5.29 -15.51 -4.53
CA ALA A 62 -6.58 -16.07 -4.97
C ALA A 62 -7.77 -15.51 -4.20
N ILE A 63 -7.66 -15.38 -2.88
CA ILE A 63 -8.68 -14.74 -2.05
C ILE A 63 -8.85 -13.26 -2.43
N THR A 64 -7.75 -12.55 -2.74
CA THR A 64 -7.79 -11.13 -3.11
C THR A 64 -8.57 -10.90 -4.41
N GLU A 65 -8.30 -11.70 -5.45
CA GLU A 65 -9.08 -11.68 -6.70
C GLU A 65 -10.56 -11.95 -6.42
N PHE A 66 -10.86 -13.07 -5.74
CA PHE A 66 -12.23 -13.47 -5.41
C PHE A 66 -12.99 -12.39 -4.64
N LEU A 67 -12.44 -11.86 -3.56
CA LEU A 67 -13.12 -10.88 -2.71
C LEU A 67 -13.32 -9.54 -3.43
N ARG A 68 -12.38 -9.15 -4.32
CA ARG A 68 -12.57 -7.96 -5.15
C ARG A 68 -13.75 -8.15 -6.11
N GLU A 69 -13.88 -9.32 -6.73
CA GLU A 69 -15.05 -9.66 -7.57
C GLU A 69 -16.36 -9.70 -6.78
N GLN A 70 -16.31 -10.12 -5.51
CA GLN A 70 -17.49 -10.15 -4.63
C GLN A 70 -17.91 -8.76 -4.10
N GLY A 71 -17.11 -7.71 -4.30
CA GLY A 71 -17.47 -6.35 -3.91
C GLY A 71 -17.68 -6.20 -2.41
N VAL A 72 -16.61 -6.39 -1.63
CA VAL A 72 -16.64 -6.32 -0.15
C VAL A 72 -16.13 -4.97 0.41
N VAL A 73 -16.24 -3.91 -0.40
CA VAL A 73 -15.67 -2.60 -0.08
C VAL A 73 -16.29 -2.04 1.20
N SER A 74 -15.45 -1.60 2.12
CA SER A 74 -15.84 -1.07 3.45
C SER A 74 -16.47 -2.08 4.43
N SER A 75 -16.74 -3.32 4.04
CA SER A 75 -17.26 -4.37 4.93
C SER A 75 -16.20 -4.89 5.90
N TYR A 76 -16.65 -5.57 6.96
CA TYR A 76 -15.80 -6.34 7.86
C TYR A 76 -15.93 -7.81 7.46
N LEU A 77 -14.81 -8.49 7.28
CA LEU A 77 -14.81 -9.91 6.94
C LEU A 77 -14.46 -10.73 8.17
N GLU A 78 -15.16 -11.85 8.35
CA GLU A 78 -14.79 -12.87 9.32
C GLU A 78 -14.57 -14.20 8.60
N PHE A 79 -13.34 -14.71 8.66
CA PHE A 79 -12.95 -15.97 8.03
C PHE A 79 -13.21 -17.14 8.98
N TYR A 80 -13.93 -18.15 8.49
CA TYR A 80 -14.29 -19.32 9.30
C TYR A 80 -14.40 -20.60 8.48
N GLY A 81 -14.63 -21.73 9.15
CA GLY A 81 -14.79 -23.05 8.51
C GLY A 81 -13.56 -23.96 8.63
N GLU A 82 -13.70 -25.19 8.11
CA GLU A 82 -12.66 -26.22 8.23
C GLU A 82 -11.30 -25.78 7.66
N GLY A 83 -11.32 -25.02 6.55
CA GLY A 83 -10.11 -24.52 5.91
C GLY A 83 -9.40 -23.51 6.79
N ALA A 84 -10.14 -22.60 7.44
CA ALA A 84 -9.59 -21.60 8.35
C ALA A 84 -8.91 -22.24 9.57
N ALA A 85 -9.47 -23.33 10.11
CA ALA A 85 -8.92 -24.06 11.25
C ALA A 85 -7.56 -24.72 10.95
N GLN A 86 -7.28 -25.02 9.68
CA GLN A 86 -6.03 -25.68 9.24
C GLN A 86 -4.93 -24.70 8.85
N LEU A 87 -5.25 -23.40 8.71
CA LEU A 87 -4.26 -22.37 8.45
C LEU A 87 -3.50 -22.02 9.73
N SER A 88 -2.17 -22.01 9.63
CA SER A 88 -1.34 -21.49 10.72
C SER A 88 -1.59 -20.00 10.92
N LEU A 89 -1.20 -19.45 12.07
CA LEU A 89 -1.37 -18.01 12.28
C LEU A 89 -0.60 -17.16 11.26
N GLY A 90 0.57 -17.63 10.81
CA GLY A 90 1.33 -16.96 9.75
C GLY A 90 0.53 -16.88 8.45
N ASP A 91 -0.21 -17.92 8.10
CA ASP A 91 -1.03 -17.96 6.88
C ASP A 91 -2.24 -17.03 7.01
N ARG A 92 -2.91 -17.05 8.17
CA ARG A 92 -4.01 -16.13 8.50
C ARG A 92 -3.54 -14.67 8.43
N ALA A 93 -2.38 -14.36 9.00
CA ALA A 93 -1.81 -13.02 9.00
C ALA A 93 -1.43 -12.55 7.58
N THR A 94 -0.99 -13.45 6.70
CA THR A 94 -0.79 -13.15 5.28
C THR A 94 -2.13 -12.80 4.60
N ILE A 95 -3.22 -13.52 4.88
CA ILE A 95 -4.57 -13.21 4.37
C ILE A 95 -5.06 -11.85 4.89
N SER A 96 -5.08 -11.66 6.21
CA SER A 96 -5.56 -10.42 6.83
C SER A 96 -4.70 -9.20 6.47
N ASN A 97 -3.42 -9.38 6.15
CA ASN A 97 -2.58 -8.28 5.67
C ASN A 97 -3.17 -7.60 4.43
N MET A 98 -3.67 -8.39 3.46
CA MET A 98 -4.13 -7.91 2.15
C MET A 98 -5.54 -7.32 2.16
N THR A 99 -6.12 -7.09 3.35
CA THR A 99 -7.42 -6.43 3.55
C THR A 99 -7.65 -5.21 2.67
N PRO A 100 -6.70 -4.26 2.59
CA PRO A 100 -6.88 -3.07 1.75
C PRO A 100 -6.92 -3.39 0.26
N GLU A 101 -6.28 -4.49 -0.18
CA GLU A 101 -6.18 -4.85 -1.59
C GLU A 101 -7.47 -5.46 -2.13
N PHE A 102 -8.27 -6.14 -1.30
CA PHE A 102 -9.63 -6.55 -1.64
C PHE A 102 -10.73 -5.56 -1.19
N GLY A 103 -10.34 -4.46 -0.52
CA GLY A 103 -11.20 -3.29 -0.26
C GLY A 103 -12.00 -3.33 1.04
N ALA A 104 -11.89 -4.40 1.82
CA ALA A 104 -12.54 -4.48 3.12
C ALA A 104 -11.88 -3.53 4.15
N THR A 105 -12.55 -3.31 5.27
CA THR A 105 -12.02 -2.49 6.36
C THR A 105 -11.24 -3.31 7.40
N ALA A 106 -11.68 -4.56 7.63
CA ALA A 106 -11.07 -5.52 8.55
C ALA A 106 -11.23 -6.95 8.00
N ALA A 107 -10.34 -7.87 8.38
CA ALA A 107 -10.34 -9.26 7.93
C ALA A 107 -9.93 -10.21 9.06
N MET A 108 -10.91 -10.60 9.86
CA MET A 108 -10.71 -11.24 11.15
C MET A 108 -10.64 -12.75 11.04
N PHE A 109 -9.82 -13.35 11.90
CA PHE A 109 -9.93 -14.75 12.27
C PHE A 109 -10.26 -14.85 13.75
N TYR A 110 -11.05 -15.85 14.13
CA TYR A 110 -11.39 -16.13 15.52
C TYR A 110 -10.17 -16.51 16.36
N ILE A 111 -10.32 -16.45 17.70
CA ILE A 111 -9.32 -16.92 18.64
C ILE A 111 -9.46 -18.45 18.80
N ASP A 112 -8.38 -19.18 18.55
CA ASP A 112 -8.32 -20.63 18.70
C ASP A 112 -6.95 -21.12 19.22
N ASN A 113 -6.72 -22.44 19.16
CA ASN A 113 -5.44 -23.02 19.56
C ASN A 113 -4.26 -22.55 18.69
N ASN A 114 -4.46 -22.25 17.40
CA ASN A 114 -3.40 -21.69 16.56
C ASN A 114 -2.99 -20.29 17.05
N THR A 115 -3.94 -19.51 17.57
CA THR A 115 -3.66 -18.25 18.26
C THR A 115 -2.77 -18.47 19.48
N LEU A 116 -3.14 -19.41 20.36
CA LEU A 116 -2.35 -19.68 21.58
C LEU A 116 -0.96 -20.21 21.25
N ASP A 117 -0.83 -21.10 20.26
CA ASP A 117 0.45 -21.66 19.85
C ASP A 117 1.37 -20.59 19.26
N TYR A 118 0.84 -19.61 18.54
CA TYR A 118 1.62 -18.45 18.12
C TYR A 118 2.04 -17.55 19.28
N LEU A 119 1.17 -17.32 20.28
CA LEU A 119 1.55 -16.55 21.47
C LEU A 119 2.69 -17.25 22.24
N LYS A 120 2.65 -18.59 22.36
CA LYS A 120 3.75 -19.39 22.92
C LYS A 120 5.01 -19.24 22.08
N LEU A 121 4.90 -19.41 20.76
CA LEU A 121 6.03 -19.31 19.82
C LEU A 121 6.72 -17.94 19.87
N THR A 122 5.95 -16.87 20.04
CA THR A 122 6.47 -15.49 20.13
C THR A 122 6.92 -15.10 21.55
N GLY A 123 7.01 -16.08 22.46
CA GLY A 123 7.60 -15.93 23.77
C GLY A 123 6.74 -15.15 24.77
N ARG A 124 5.42 -15.10 24.60
CA ARG A 124 4.51 -14.55 25.61
C ARG A 124 4.50 -15.41 26.86
N GLU A 125 4.33 -14.77 28.01
CA GLU A 125 4.32 -15.44 29.30
C GLU A 125 3.11 -16.36 29.45
N ALA A 126 3.29 -17.49 30.13
CA ALA A 126 2.23 -18.50 30.30
C ALA A 126 0.96 -17.91 30.95
N GLU A 127 1.12 -16.99 31.90
CA GLU A 127 0.01 -16.29 32.56
C GLU A 127 -0.79 -15.42 31.58
N GLN A 128 -0.11 -14.72 30.66
CA GLN A 128 -0.76 -13.91 29.63
C GLN A 128 -1.54 -14.79 28.65
N ILE A 129 -0.98 -15.94 28.27
CA ILE A 129 -1.63 -16.90 27.36
C ILE A 129 -2.89 -17.48 28.03
N ALA A 130 -2.80 -17.87 29.30
CA ALA A 130 -3.95 -18.34 30.07
C ALA A 130 -5.03 -17.26 30.22
N LEU A 131 -4.63 -16.00 30.41
CA LEU A 131 -5.57 -14.88 30.45
C LEU A 131 -6.32 -14.71 29.12
N VAL A 132 -5.60 -14.75 27.98
CA VAL A 132 -6.21 -14.64 26.64
C VAL A 132 -7.22 -15.76 26.42
N GLU A 133 -6.83 -17.01 26.71
CA GLU A 133 -7.72 -18.17 26.56
C GLU A 133 -8.96 -18.05 27.45
N ASN A 134 -8.77 -17.75 28.74
CA ASN A 134 -9.87 -17.64 29.69
C ASN A 134 -10.83 -16.50 29.31
N TYR A 135 -10.30 -15.34 28.92
CA TYR A 135 -11.11 -14.20 28.49
C TYR A 135 -11.92 -14.52 27.24
N ALA A 136 -11.28 -15.09 26.20
CA ALA A 136 -11.94 -15.42 24.94
C ALA A 136 -13.09 -16.43 25.16
N LYS A 137 -12.85 -17.50 25.93
CA LYS A 137 -13.88 -18.51 26.25
C LYS A 137 -15.00 -17.95 27.13
N THR A 138 -14.67 -17.11 28.11
CA THR A 138 -15.68 -16.51 29.00
C THR A 138 -16.60 -15.54 28.26
N THR A 139 -16.07 -14.84 27.26
CA THR A 139 -16.80 -13.80 26.51
C THR A 139 -17.46 -14.32 25.23
N GLY A 140 -17.31 -15.60 24.88
CA GLY A 140 -17.84 -16.18 23.65
C GLY A 140 -17.10 -15.74 22.38
N LEU A 141 -15.84 -15.33 22.51
CA LEU A 141 -14.96 -14.95 21.39
C LEU A 141 -14.06 -16.10 20.93
N TRP A 142 -14.24 -17.29 21.50
CA TRP A 142 -13.52 -18.50 21.11
C TRP A 142 -14.19 -19.15 19.89
N ALA A 143 -13.39 -19.74 19.01
CA ALA A 143 -13.83 -20.32 17.73
C ALA A 143 -15.07 -21.24 17.83
N ASP A 144 -15.15 -22.06 18.89
CA ASP A 144 -16.24 -23.01 19.08
C ASP A 144 -17.58 -22.32 19.37
N ASP A 145 -17.55 -21.21 20.11
CA ASP A 145 -18.75 -20.43 20.44
C ASP A 145 -19.26 -19.64 19.22
N LEU A 146 -18.38 -19.33 18.27
CA LEU A 146 -18.69 -18.60 17.04
C LEU A 146 -19.21 -19.50 15.90
N GLN A 147 -19.27 -20.82 16.08
CA GLN A 147 -19.75 -21.74 15.02
C GLN A 147 -21.20 -21.46 14.57
N GLN A 148 -22.00 -20.87 15.45
CA GLN A 148 -23.40 -20.51 15.19
C GLN A 148 -23.57 -19.02 14.84
N ALA A 149 -22.49 -18.27 14.61
CA ALA A 149 -22.58 -16.89 14.21
C ALA A 149 -23.38 -16.75 12.90
N GLU A 150 -24.33 -15.82 12.89
CA GLU A 150 -25.16 -15.52 11.73
C GLU A 150 -24.61 -14.29 11.00
N TYR A 151 -24.38 -14.43 9.70
CA TYR A 151 -23.93 -13.35 8.82
C TYR A 151 -25.02 -13.03 7.82
N GLU A 152 -25.25 -11.74 7.56
CA GLU A 152 -26.20 -11.30 6.53
C GLU A 152 -25.81 -11.78 5.14
N ARG A 153 -24.51 -11.87 4.89
CA ARG A 153 -23.93 -12.40 3.64
C ARG A 153 -22.82 -13.39 3.97
N VAL A 154 -22.87 -14.55 3.32
CA VAL A 154 -21.83 -15.59 3.40
C VAL A 154 -21.22 -15.84 2.03
N LEU A 155 -19.91 -15.72 1.94
CA LEU A 155 -19.09 -16.07 0.80
C LEU A 155 -18.42 -17.42 1.03
N HIS A 156 -18.26 -18.23 0.00
CA HIS A 156 -17.65 -19.55 0.08
C HIS A 156 -16.39 -19.59 -0.79
N PHE A 157 -15.29 -20.09 -0.22
CA PHE A 157 -14.02 -20.22 -0.93
C PHE A 157 -13.36 -21.56 -0.60
N ASP A 158 -12.99 -22.32 -1.63
CA ASP A 158 -12.37 -23.65 -1.49
C ASP A 158 -10.85 -23.54 -1.60
N LEU A 159 -10.13 -23.83 -0.52
CA LEU A 159 -8.67 -23.81 -0.48
C LEU A 159 -8.05 -24.86 -1.40
N SER A 160 -8.77 -25.94 -1.72
CA SER A 160 -8.27 -27.01 -2.57
C SER A 160 -8.22 -26.63 -4.05
N SER A 161 -8.87 -25.54 -4.47
CA SER A 161 -8.80 -25.03 -5.84
C SER A 161 -7.59 -24.13 -6.09
N VAL A 162 -6.83 -23.77 -5.05
CA VAL A 162 -5.72 -22.83 -5.16
C VAL A 162 -4.49 -23.54 -5.74
N GLY A 163 -4.05 -23.09 -6.92
CA GLY A 163 -2.75 -23.42 -7.50
C GLY A 163 -1.69 -22.36 -7.17
N ARG A 164 -0.48 -22.54 -7.71
CA ARG A 164 0.62 -21.56 -7.55
C ARG A 164 0.32 -20.31 -8.37
N ASN A 165 0.50 -19.14 -7.77
CA ASN A 165 0.06 -17.86 -8.32
C ASN A 165 1.15 -16.78 -8.26
N ILE A 166 1.07 -15.86 -9.21
CA ILE A 166 1.60 -14.49 -9.09
C ILE A 166 0.43 -13.51 -9.22
N ALA A 167 0.65 -12.24 -8.88
CA ALA A 167 -0.30 -11.18 -9.21
C ALA A 167 0.36 -10.04 -9.97
N GLY A 168 -0.31 -9.59 -11.03
CA GLY A 168 0.14 -8.54 -11.91
C GLY A 168 -0.11 -8.83 -13.39
N PRO A 169 0.40 -7.97 -14.28
CA PRO A 169 1.18 -6.78 -13.94
C PRO A 169 0.38 -5.66 -13.29
N SER A 170 1.04 -4.96 -12.38
CA SER A 170 0.65 -3.65 -11.82
C SER A 170 -0.73 -3.51 -11.18
N ASN A 171 -1.33 -4.64 -10.82
CA ASN A 171 -2.59 -4.73 -10.11
C ASN A 171 -2.53 -5.91 -9.11
N PRO A 172 -2.70 -5.67 -7.79
CA PRO A 172 -2.62 -6.72 -6.77
C PRO A 172 -3.72 -7.78 -6.87
N HIS A 173 -4.90 -7.43 -7.39
CA HIS A 173 -6.04 -8.34 -7.54
C HIS A 173 -6.11 -8.97 -8.93
N ARG A 174 -5.13 -8.70 -9.82
CA ARG A 174 -4.98 -9.43 -11.08
C ARG A 174 -4.15 -10.67 -10.84
N ARG A 175 -4.76 -11.74 -10.34
CA ARG A 175 -4.07 -13.02 -10.15
C ARG A 175 -3.77 -13.66 -11.50
N VAL A 176 -2.63 -14.33 -11.59
CA VAL A 176 -2.28 -15.22 -12.70
C VAL A 176 -1.74 -16.52 -12.12
N ALA A 177 -2.35 -17.66 -12.46
CA ALA A 177 -1.78 -18.96 -12.16
C ALA A 177 -0.46 -19.14 -12.92
N THR A 178 0.57 -19.70 -12.29
CA THR A 178 1.88 -19.90 -12.94
C THR A 178 1.79 -20.85 -14.14
N SER A 179 0.79 -21.74 -14.17
CA SER A 179 0.47 -22.60 -15.33
C SER A 179 0.02 -21.83 -16.57
N ASP A 180 -0.51 -20.62 -16.38
CA ASP A 180 -1.22 -19.87 -17.42
C ASP A 180 -0.38 -18.72 -17.99
N LEU A 181 0.84 -18.53 -17.51
CA LEU A 181 1.71 -17.40 -17.88
C LEU A 181 1.86 -17.23 -19.40
N ALA A 182 2.03 -18.34 -20.13
CA ALA A 182 2.16 -18.31 -21.59
C ALA A 182 0.86 -17.88 -22.28
N SER A 183 -0.28 -18.41 -21.83
CA SER A 183 -1.59 -18.07 -22.38
C SER A 183 -1.98 -16.61 -22.12
N GLN A 184 -1.49 -16.04 -21.02
CA GLN A 184 -1.68 -14.64 -20.63
C GLN A 184 -0.65 -13.69 -21.27
N GLY A 185 0.27 -14.21 -22.10
CA GLY A 185 1.32 -13.43 -22.76
C GLY A 185 2.35 -12.83 -21.80
N ILE A 186 2.44 -13.35 -20.57
CA ILE A 186 3.46 -12.97 -19.59
C ILE A 186 4.74 -13.73 -19.91
N ALA A 187 4.67 -15.06 -19.92
CA ALA A 187 5.75 -15.90 -20.41
C ALA A 187 5.72 -15.94 -21.94
N SER A 188 6.86 -15.72 -22.58
CA SER A 188 6.97 -15.73 -24.04
C SER A 188 8.43 -15.93 -24.45
N PRO A 189 8.72 -16.66 -25.53
CA PRO A 189 10.08 -16.79 -26.02
C PRO A 189 10.71 -15.42 -26.29
N VAL A 190 11.84 -15.16 -25.65
CA VAL A 190 12.66 -13.96 -25.89
C VAL A 190 14.04 -14.37 -26.37
N PRO A 191 14.62 -13.70 -27.39
CA PRO A 191 15.98 -13.98 -27.82
C PRO A 191 16.94 -13.73 -26.66
N GLN A 192 17.64 -14.78 -26.22
CA GLN A 192 18.72 -14.61 -25.28
C GLN A 192 19.96 -14.13 -26.05
N LEU A 193 20.40 -12.92 -25.74
CA LEU A 193 21.57 -12.29 -26.34
C LEU A 193 22.66 -12.19 -25.28
N ASP A 194 23.85 -12.68 -25.60
CA ASP A 194 24.96 -12.71 -24.64
C ASP A 194 25.34 -11.30 -24.20
N GLY A 195 25.45 -11.12 -22.88
CA GLY A 195 25.91 -9.87 -22.26
C GLY A 195 24.90 -8.73 -22.21
N ILE A 196 23.63 -8.93 -22.63
CA ILE A 196 22.58 -7.90 -22.53
C ILE A 196 21.30 -8.45 -21.88
N MET A 197 20.50 -7.57 -21.32
CA MET A 197 19.22 -7.91 -20.68
C MET A 197 18.15 -8.30 -21.71
N PRO A 198 17.34 -9.34 -21.45
CA PRO A 198 16.21 -9.70 -22.31
C PRO A 198 15.02 -8.75 -22.13
N ASP A 199 14.05 -8.81 -23.04
CA ASP A 199 12.73 -8.22 -22.76
C ASP A 199 12.10 -8.87 -21.51
N GLY A 200 11.39 -8.08 -20.71
CA GLY A 200 10.84 -8.52 -19.42
C GLY A 200 11.90 -8.81 -18.35
N ALA A 201 13.13 -8.33 -18.52
CA ALA A 201 14.20 -8.51 -17.53
C ALA A 201 13.71 -8.16 -16.12
N CYS A 202 13.91 -9.10 -15.19
CA CYS A 202 13.67 -8.89 -13.77
C CYS A 202 14.87 -8.10 -13.22
N ILE A 203 14.73 -6.79 -13.08
CA ILE A 203 15.83 -5.94 -12.57
C ILE A 203 15.85 -5.89 -11.04
N ILE A 204 14.74 -6.25 -10.38
CA ILE A 204 14.61 -6.29 -8.93
C ILE A 204 13.90 -7.58 -8.54
N ALA A 205 14.50 -8.35 -7.64
CA ALA A 205 13.88 -9.49 -6.96
C ALA A 205 14.02 -9.30 -5.44
N ALA A 206 12.91 -9.00 -4.74
CA ALA A 206 12.95 -8.62 -3.33
C ALA A 206 12.09 -9.53 -2.45
N ILE A 207 12.72 -10.24 -1.52
CA ILE A 207 12.03 -10.85 -0.38
C ILE A 207 11.84 -9.74 0.65
N THR A 208 10.63 -9.19 0.71
CA THR A 208 10.28 -7.99 1.48
C THR A 208 8.88 -8.12 2.06
N SER A 209 8.39 -7.05 2.69
CA SER A 209 7.05 -6.88 3.27
C SER A 209 6.76 -7.68 4.53
N CYS A 210 6.01 -7.05 5.44
CA CYS A 210 5.40 -7.73 6.58
C CYS A 210 4.42 -8.83 6.15
N THR A 211 3.85 -8.78 4.94
CA THR A 211 2.90 -9.78 4.42
C THR A 211 3.47 -11.20 4.45
N ASN A 212 4.73 -11.34 4.04
CA ASN A 212 5.37 -12.65 3.84
C ASN A 212 6.54 -12.89 4.79
N THR A 213 7.24 -11.85 5.24
CA THR A 213 8.40 -12.02 6.14
C THR A 213 8.00 -12.24 7.60
N SER A 214 6.73 -12.02 7.96
CA SER A 214 6.16 -12.40 9.24
C SER A 214 5.77 -13.88 9.33
N ASN A 215 5.69 -14.58 8.19
CA ASN A 215 5.36 -15.99 8.10
C ASN A 215 6.65 -16.82 7.94
N PRO A 216 7.12 -17.54 9.00
CA PRO A 216 8.36 -18.29 8.95
C PRO A 216 8.38 -19.35 7.85
N ARG A 217 7.24 -19.99 7.54
CA ARG A 217 7.15 -21.00 6.47
C ARG A 217 7.57 -20.42 5.13
N ASN A 218 7.09 -19.23 4.78
CA ASN A 218 7.39 -18.59 3.50
C ASN A 218 8.88 -18.22 3.37
N VAL A 219 9.48 -17.68 4.44
CA VAL A 219 10.90 -17.29 4.42
C VAL A 219 11.82 -18.51 4.44
N ILE A 220 11.48 -19.54 5.22
CA ILE A 220 12.22 -20.82 5.23
C ILE A 220 12.11 -21.53 3.89
N ALA A 221 10.94 -21.51 3.24
CA ALA A 221 10.78 -22.07 1.90
C ALA A 221 11.71 -21.39 0.88
N ALA A 222 11.88 -20.06 0.96
CA ALA A 222 12.85 -19.35 0.13
C ALA A 222 14.30 -19.76 0.42
N GLY A 223 14.65 -19.91 1.71
CA GLY A 223 15.97 -20.38 2.11
C GLY A 223 16.28 -21.80 1.64
N LEU A 224 15.31 -22.72 1.76
CA LEU A 224 15.45 -24.09 1.27
C LEU A 224 15.58 -24.15 -0.26
N LEU A 225 14.79 -23.35 -0.99
CA LEU A 225 14.92 -23.24 -2.43
C LEU A 225 16.31 -22.71 -2.82
N ALA A 226 16.81 -21.70 -2.09
CA ALA A 226 18.15 -21.17 -2.29
C ALA A 226 19.24 -22.22 -2.05
N SER A 227 19.14 -23.00 -0.96
CA SER A 227 20.09 -24.09 -0.67
C SER A 227 20.09 -25.15 -1.77
N LYS A 228 18.91 -25.61 -2.23
CA LYS A 228 18.80 -26.58 -3.33
C LYS A 228 19.37 -26.01 -4.64
N ALA A 229 19.13 -24.74 -4.94
CA ALA A 229 19.69 -24.07 -6.11
C ALA A 229 21.22 -23.98 -6.05
N ASN A 230 21.80 -23.61 -4.90
CA ASN A 230 23.26 -23.55 -4.71
C ASN A 230 23.91 -24.93 -4.84
N GLN A 231 23.30 -25.97 -4.27
CA GLN A 231 23.78 -27.36 -4.38
C GLN A 231 23.82 -27.85 -5.83
N LEU A 232 22.91 -27.36 -6.67
CA LEU A 232 22.86 -27.68 -8.10
C LEU A 232 23.65 -26.68 -8.98
N GLY A 233 24.38 -25.74 -8.37
CA GLY A 233 25.23 -24.78 -9.09
C GLY A 233 24.47 -23.67 -9.83
N LEU A 234 23.20 -23.43 -9.50
CA LEU A 234 22.44 -22.31 -10.03
C LEU A 234 22.89 -20.99 -9.37
N SER A 235 22.78 -19.90 -10.12
CA SER A 235 23.02 -18.54 -9.61
C SER A 235 22.01 -17.57 -10.20
N ARG A 236 21.74 -16.47 -9.48
CA ARG A 236 20.91 -15.38 -10.01
C ARG A 236 21.56 -14.74 -11.23
N LYS A 237 20.76 -14.15 -12.12
CA LYS A 237 21.32 -13.34 -13.22
C LYS A 237 21.99 -12.06 -12.67
N PRO A 238 23.06 -11.57 -13.32
CA PRO A 238 23.87 -10.48 -12.79
C PRO A 238 23.11 -9.14 -12.73
N TRP A 239 22.15 -8.92 -13.63
CA TRP A 239 21.32 -7.71 -13.67
C TRP A 239 20.20 -7.68 -12.63
N VAL A 240 19.98 -8.77 -11.89
CA VAL A 240 18.91 -8.81 -10.88
C VAL A 240 19.44 -8.25 -9.57
N LYS A 241 18.94 -7.07 -9.17
CA LYS A 241 19.16 -6.55 -7.82
C LYS A 241 18.32 -7.35 -6.82
N THR A 242 18.99 -8.16 -6.02
CA THR A 242 18.37 -9.01 -5.00
C THR A 242 18.43 -8.37 -3.62
N SER A 243 17.43 -8.66 -2.78
CA SER A 243 17.41 -8.17 -1.39
C SER A 243 16.52 -9.02 -0.50
N LEU A 244 16.94 -9.19 0.75
CA LEU A 244 16.12 -9.68 1.85
C LEU A 244 15.89 -8.55 2.85
N ALA A 245 14.63 -8.19 3.10
CA ALA A 245 14.26 -7.16 4.06
C ALA A 245 13.22 -7.72 5.04
N PRO A 246 13.68 -8.36 6.13
CA PRO A 246 12.78 -8.98 7.09
C PRO A 246 12.00 -7.95 7.92
N GLY A 247 10.76 -8.26 8.29
CA GLY A 247 9.97 -7.42 9.20
C GLY A 247 10.49 -7.37 10.65
N SER A 248 11.40 -8.28 11.03
CA SER A 248 11.97 -8.35 12.37
C SER A 248 13.34 -9.02 12.36
N LYS A 249 14.18 -8.69 13.35
CA LYS A 249 15.45 -9.37 13.62
C LYS A 249 15.26 -10.85 13.98
N ALA A 250 14.08 -11.26 14.44
CA ALA A 250 13.81 -12.68 14.73
C ALA A 250 13.98 -13.56 13.48
N VAL A 251 13.71 -13.01 12.29
CA VAL A 251 13.90 -13.69 11.00
C VAL A 251 15.35 -14.04 10.73
N GLN A 252 16.25 -13.10 11.01
CA GLN A 252 17.68 -13.35 10.90
C GLN A 252 18.09 -14.52 11.80
N LEU A 253 17.67 -14.50 13.07
CA LEU A 253 18.08 -15.49 14.07
C LEU A 253 17.65 -16.92 13.71
N TYR A 254 16.42 -17.12 13.22
CA TYR A 254 15.99 -18.46 12.82
C TYR A 254 16.57 -18.91 11.48
N LEU A 255 16.89 -17.99 10.57
CA LEU A 255 17.58 -18.34 9.31
C LEU A 255 19.04 -18.72 9.55
N GLU A 256 19.70 -18.08 10.51
CA GLU A 256 21.04 -18.46 10.98
C GLU A 256 21.01 -19.83 11.67
N ASP A 257 20.07 -20.06 12.60
CA ASP A 257 19.92 -21.36 13.28
C ASP A 257 19.58 -22.50 12.30
N ALA A 258 18.85 -22.20 11.22
CA ALA A 258 18.55 -23.15 10.14
C ALA A 258 19.71 -23.33 9.13
N ASN A 259 20.79 -22.55 9.21
CA ASN A 259 21.85 -22.45 8.20
C ASN A 259 21.35 -22.05 6.79
N LEU A 260 20.24 -21.32 6.71
CA LEU A 260 19.64 -20.89 5.45
C LEU A 260 19.98 -19.45 5.07
N LEU A 261 20.46 -18.63 6.02
CA LEU A 261 20.86 -17.25 5.72
C LEU A 261 22.03 -17.20 4.72
N ALA A 262 23.07 -18.00 4.96
CA ALA A 262 24.24 -18.05 4.07
C ALA A 262 23.87 -18.53 2.65
N GLU A 263 22.90 -19.43 2.53
CA GLU A 263 22.40 -19.93 1.26
C GLU A 263 21.67 -18.84 0.46
N LEU A 264 20.85 -18.03 1.14
CA LEU A 264 20.22 -16.85 0.56
C LEU A 264 21.26 -15.81 0.12
N GLU A 265 22.25 -15.54 0.98
CA GLU A 265 23.34 -14.59 0.70
C GLU A 265 24.18 -15.01 -0.51
N GLN A 266 24.46 -16.31 -0.67
CA GLN A 266 25.17 -16.83 -1.84
C GLN A 266 24.43 -16.57 -3.16
N LEU A 267 23.08 -16.56 -3.14
CA LEU A 267 22.26 -16.13 -4.28
C LEU A 267 22.06 -14.61 -4.36
N GLY A 268 22.66 -13.83 -3.45
CA GLY A 268 22.58 -12.37 -3.41
C GLY A 268 21.46 -11.80 -2.53
N PHE A 269 20.69 -12.63 -1.84
CA PHE A 269 19.61 -12.20 -0.93
C PHE A 269 20.15 -11.90 0.48
N GLY A 270 21.06 -10.93 0.57
CA GLY A 270 21.54 -10.42 1.86
C GLY A 270 20.51 -9.56 2.59
N ILE A 271 20.59 -9.53 3.92
CA ILE A 271 19.76 -8.65 4.74
C ILE A 271 20.16 -7.20 4.48
N VAL A 272 19.28 -6.42 3.86
CA VAL A 272 19.51 -4.99 3.55
C VAL A 272 18.95 -4.06 4.63
N GLY A 273 18.09 -4.58 5.51
CA GLY A 273 17.51 -3.82 6.61
C GLY A 273 16.24 -4.46 7.17
N PHE A 274 15.88 -4.06 8.39
CA PHE A 274 14.66 -4.48 9.08
C PHE A 274 13.56 -3.44 8.91
N ALA A 275 13.07 -3.29 7.68
CA ALA A 275 12.18 -2.20 7.29
C ALA A 275 11.36 -2.56 6.03
N CYS A 276 10.42 -1.68 5.65
CA CYS A 276 9.58 -1.88 4.46
C CYS A 276 10.36 -1.97 3.14
N THR A 277 11.46 -1.20 2.99
CA THR A 277 12.35 -1.21 1.81
C THR A 277 11.60 -1.25 0.46
N THR A 278 11.82 -2.26 -0.38
CA THR A 278 11.20 -2.39 -1.70
C THR A 278 9.67 -2.42 -1.65
N CYS A 279 9.05 -2.89 -0.56
CA CYS A 279 7.59 -2.97 -0.43
C CYS A 279 6.89 -1.58 -0.50
N ASN A 280 7.55 -0.52 -0.04
CA ASN A 280 7.01 0.85 -0.09
C ASN A 280 7.68 1.73 -1.16
N GLY A 281 8.48 1.14 -2.04
CA GLY A 281 9.20 1.85 -3.11
C GLY A 281 10.60 2.35 -2.73
N MET A 282 11.10 2.04 -1.53
CA MET A 282 12.49 2.31 -1.13
C MET A 282 13.40 1.17 -1.61
N SER A 283 13.42 0.95 -2.92
CA SER A 283 14.20 -0.09 -3.59
C SER A 283 15.68 0.28 -3.78
N GLY A 284 16.05 1.56 -3.58
CA GLY A 284 17.41 2.10 -3.78
C GLY A 284 17.86 2.10 -5.24
N ALA A 285 19.02 2.72 -5.53
CA ALA A 285 19.57 2.85 -6.88
C ALA A 285 19.91 1.49 -7.53
N LEU A 286 19.80 1.40 -8.86
CA LEU A 286 20.34 0.28 -9.64
C LEU A 286 21.83 0.50 -9.92
N ASP A 287 22.52 -0.56 -10.35
CA ASP A 287 23.84 -0.40 -10.95
C ASP A 287 23.73 0.56 -12.16
N PRO A 288 24.59 1.59 -12.26
CA PRO A 288 24.53 2.55 -13.36
C PRO A 288 24.53 1.92 -14.75
N LYS A 289 25.20 0.79 -14.95
CA LYS A 289 25.22 0.07 -16.24
C LYS A 289 23.86 -0.53 -16.57
N ILE A 290 23.20 -1.14 -15.57
CA ILE A 290 21.86 -1.71 -15.72
C ILE A 290 20.88 -0.57 -16.04
N GLN A 291 20.95 0.53 -15.28
CA GLN A 291 20.10 1.70 -15.50
C GLN A 291 20.29 2.29 -16.90
N GLN A 292 21.54 2.49 -17.32
CA GLN A 292 21.86 3.01 -18.64
C GLN A 292 21.28 2.12 -19.75
N GLU A 293 21.43 0.80 -19.63
CA GLU A 293 20.90 -0.14 -20.61
C GLU A 293 19.36 -0.12 -20.68
N VAL A 294 18.67 -0.02 -19.54
CA VAL A 294 17.20 0.12 -19.53
C VAL A 294 16.77 1.37 -20.29
N ILE A 295 17.47 2.50 -20.09
CA ILE A 295 17.15 3.79 -20.71
C ILE A 295 17.46 3.76 -22.21
N GLU A 296 18.67 3.38 -22.61
CA GLU A 296 19.13 3.44 -24.01
C GLU A 296 18.31 2.54 -24.93
N ARG A 297 17.83 1.41 -24.42
CA ARG A 297 17.06 0.42 -25.20
C ARG A 297 15.55 0.57 -25.03
N ASP A 298 15.09 1.52 -24.21
CA ASP A 298 13.70 1.61 -23.74
C ASP A 298 13.16 0.23 -23.26
N LEU A 299 14.01 -0.51 -22.54
CA LEU A 299 13.77 -1.91 -22.23
C LEU A 299 12.51 -2.07 -21.37
N TYR A 300 11.74 -3.11 -21.66
CA TYR A 300 10.66 -3.54 -20.78
C TYR A 300 11.22 -4.27 -19.55
N ALA A 301 11.59 -3.51 -18.53
CA ALA A 301 12.11 -4.05 -17.27
C ALA A 301 11.00 -4.21 -16.21
N THR A 302 11.14 -5.23 -15.36
CA THR A 302 10.14 -5.62 -14.36
C THR A 302 10.76 -5.82 -12.97
N ALA A 303 9.92 -5.79 -11.94
CA ALA A 303 10.27 -6.17 -10.58
C ALA A 303 9.40 -7.34 -10.09
N VAL A 304 9.98 -8.26 -9.33
CA VAL A 304 9.25 -9.35 -8.65
C VAL A 304 9.50 -9.23 -7.15
N LEU A 305 8.45 -9.19 -6.35
CA LEU A 305 8.58 -8.98 -4.90
C LEU A 305 7.54 -9.76 -4.11
N SER A 306 7.89 -10.13 -2.87
CA SER A 306 6.94 -10.72 -1.91
C SER A 306 6.14 -9.68 -1.15
N GLY A 307 5.79 -8.58 -1.82
CA GLY A 307 4.96 -7.50 -1.29
C GLY A 307 3.46 -7.78 -1.37
N ASN A 308 2.68 -6.74 -1.12
CA ASN A 308 1.22 -6.71 -1.27
C ASN A 308 0.74 -5.74 -2.36
N ARG A 309 1.63 -4.87 -2.88
CA ARG A 309 1.30 -3.87 -3.91
C ARG A 309 2.33 -3.83 -5.02
N ASN A 310 1.84 -3.71 -6.24
CA ASN A 310 2.65 -3.68 -7.45
C ASN A 310 2.26 -2.54 -8.43
N PHE A 311 1.45 -1.56 -8.02
CA PHE A 311 1.02 -0.43 -8.87
C PHE A 311 2.16 0.25 -9.64
N ASP A 312 1.84 0.78 -10.83
CA ASP A 312 2.81 1.43 -11.70
C ASP A 312 3.58 2.56 -10.99
N GLY A 313 4.91 2.55 -11.15
CA GLY A 313 5.81 3.55 -10.57
C GLY A 313 6.03 3.42 -9.06
N ARG A 314 5.38 2.46 -8.38
CA ARG A 314 5.52 2.27 -6.92
C ARG A 314 6.85 1.64 -6.53
N ILE A 315 7.29 0.59 -7.22
CA ILE A 315 8.42 -0.23 -6.78
C ILE A 315 9.76 0.41 -7.10
N HIS A 316 9.99 0.78 -8.36
CA HIS A 316 11.21 1.43 -8.81
C HIS A 316 10.91 2.25 -10.07
N PRO A 317 11.48 3.46 -10.27
CA PRO A 317 11.24 4.30 -11.45
C PRO A 317 11.49 3.60 -12.80
N TYR A 318 12.57 2.81 -12.90
CA TYR A 318 12.93 2.04 -14.11
C TYR A 318 12.21 0.69 -14.27
N ALA A 319 11.40 0.24 -13.30
CA ALA A 319 10.56 -0.93 -13.49
C ALA A 319 9.24 -0.51 -14.13
N LYS A 320 9.00 -0.90 -15.39
CA LYS A 320 7.74 -0.57 -16.10
C LYS A 320 6.54 -1.24 -15.44
N GLN A 321 6.74 -2.43 -14.86
CA GLN A 321 5.71 -3.20 -14.16
C GLN A 321 6.30 -3.99 -12.99
N ALA A 322 5.44 -4.39 -12.06
CA ALA A 322 5.82 -5.26 -10.95
C ALA A 322 4.84 -6.44 -10.76
N PHE A 323 5.36 -7.53 -10.20
CA PHE A 323 4.63 -8.76 -9.91
C PHE A 323 4.80 -9.15 -8.44
N LEU A 324 3.69 -9.53 -7.82
CA LEU A 324 3.67 -10.11 -6.48
C LEU A 324 3.83 -11.62 -6.58
N ALA A 325 4.71 -12.20 -5.76
CA ALA A 325 4.97 -13.63 -5.74
C ALA A 325 5.38 -14.09 -4.34
N SER A 326 5.27 -15.39 -4.06
CA SER A 326 5.80 -15.96 -2.80
C SER A 326 7.32 -15.78 -2.71
N PRO A 327 7.91 -15.67 -1.50
CA PRO A 327 9.37 -15.60 -1.34
C PRO A 327 10.18 -16.66 -2.13
N PRO A 328 9.81 -17.96 -2.18
CA PRO A 328 10.52 -18.92 -3.03
C PRO A 328 10.41 -18.61 -4.54
N LEU A 329 9.25 -18.13 -5.02
CA LEU A 329 9.13 -17.69 -6.42
C LEU A 329 9.99 -16.45 -6.72
N VAL A 330 10.15 -15.52 -5.77
CA VAL A 330 11.06 -14.37 -5.93
C VAL A 330 12.50 -14.86 -6.17
N VAL A 331 12.96 -15.86 -5.43
CA VAL A 331 14.29 -16.48 -5.64
C VAL A 331 14.35 -17.16 -7.01
N ALA A 332 13.32 -17.91 -7.41
CA ALA A 332 13.28 -18.57 -8.70
C ALA A 332 13.32 -17.58 -9.88
N TYR A 333 12.59 -16.46 -9.80
CA TYR A 333 12.65 -15.40 -10.82
C TYR A 333 13.98 -14.62 -10.81
N ALA A 334 14.71 -14.58 -9.70
CA ALA A 334 16.07 -14.04 -9.70
C ALA A 334 17.06 -14.94 -10.47
N ILE A 335 16.87 -16.26 -10.42
CA ILE A 335 17.64 -17.24 -11.19
C ILE A 335 17.26 -17.17 -12.67
N ALA A 336 15.96 -17.11 -12.99
CA ALA A 336 15.48 -16.97 -14.36
C ALA A 336 15.91 -15.63 -15.00
N GLY A 337 15.82 -14.53 -14.23
CA GLY A 337 16.23 -13.18 -14.62
C GLY A 337 15.26 -12.45 -15.57
N THR A 338 14.11 -13.03 -15.90
CA THR A 338 13.06 -12.38 -16.69
C THR A 338 11.69 -12.94 -16.32
N ILE A 339 10.65 -12.08 -16.37
CA ILE A 339 9.26 -12.52 -16.21
C ILE A 339 8.75 -13.29 -17.44
N ARG A 340 9.48 -13.21 -18.57
CA ARG A 340 9.13 -13.93 -19.81
C ARG A 340 9.39 -15.43 -19.73
N PHE A 341 10.01 -15.89 -18.66
CA PHE A 341 10.31 -17.30 -18.38
C PHE A 341 9.04 -18.05 -17.93
N ASP A 342 8.74 -19.19 -18.55
CA ASP A 342 7.67 -20.09 -18.07
C ASP A 342 8.21 -20.88 -16.88
N ILE A 343 7.97 -20.35 -15.67
CA ILE A 343 8.54 -20.86 -14.42
C ILE A 343 8.16 -22.32 -14.11
N GLU A 344 7.11 -22.85 -14.74
CA GLU A 344 6.66 -24.24 -14.54
C GLU A 344 7.30 -25.24 -15.52
N LYS A 345 7.81 -24.77 -16.67
CA LYS A 345 8.24 -25.63 -17.77
C LYS A 345 9.70 -25.44 -18.18
N ASP A 346 10.21 -24.22 -18.11
CA ASP A 346 11.53 -23.89 -18.60
C ASP A 346 12.63 -24.34 -17.61
N ALA A 347 13.82 -24.59 -18.14
CA ALA A 347 14.99 -24.96 -17.33
C ALA A 347 15.65 -23.70 -16.75
N LEU A 348 15.78 -23.63 -15.42
CA LEU A 348 16.47 -22.56 -14.69
C LEU A 348 17.99 -22.59 -14.93
N GLY A 349 18.51 -23.77 -15.25
CA GLY A 349 19.89 -24.01 -15.62
C GLY A 349 20.10 -25.48 -15.94
N HIS A 350 21.36 -25.88 -16.03
CA HIS A 350 21.75 -27.28 -16.23
C HIS A 350 22.78 -27.66 -15.17
N ASP A 351 22.70 -28.88 -14.67
CA ASP A 351 23.68 -29.40 -13.71
C ASP A 351 25.03 -29.69 -14.39
N SER A 352 26.00 -30.16 -13.61
CA SER A 352 27.33 -30.54 -14.13
C SER A 352 27.32 -31.65 -15.18
N GLN A 353 26.22 -32.39 -15.31
CA GLN A 353 26.01 -33.46 -16.29
C GLN A 353 25.19 -32.99 -17.50
N GLY A 354 24.77 -31.72 -17.55
CA GLY A 354 23.95 -31.17 -18.62
C GLY A 354 22.47 -31.51 -18.52
N LYS A 355 21.98 -32.03 -17.38
CA LYS A 355 20.55 -32.29 -17.17
C LYS A 355 19.85 -30.96 -16.84
N PRO A 356 18.67 -30.67 -17.46
CA PRO A 356 17.91 -29.47 -17.13
C PRO A 356 17.45 -29.51 -15.67
N ILE A 357 17.65 -28.38 -14.97
CA ILE A 357 17.14 -28.14 -13.63
C ILE A 357 15.90 -27.25 -13.75
N THR A 358 14.77 -27.73 -13.27
CA THR A 358 13.48 -27.03 -13.30
C THR A 358 13.07 -26.58 -11.91
N LEU A 359 11.99 -25.78 -11.82
CA LEU A 359 11.44 -25.38 -10.52
C LEU A 359 11.11 -26.59 -9.63
N LYS A 360 10.60 -27.68 -10.23
CA LYS A 360 10.22 -28.91 -9.50
C LYS A 360 11.40 -29.58 -8.80
N ASP A 361 12.61 -29.45 -9.35
CA ASP A 361 13.81 -30.07 -8.79
C ASP A 361 14.30 -29.33 -7.53
N ILE A 362 13.97 -28.05 -7.38
CA ILE A 362 14.42 -27.20 -6.27
C ILE A 362 13.31 -26.71 -5.34
N TRP A 363 12.04 -27.00 -5.66
CA TRP A 363 10.92 -26.61 -4.80
C TRP A 363 10.91 -27.46 -3.52
N PRO A 364 10.90 -26.84 -2.33
CA PRO A 364 10.85 -27.60 -1.08
C PRO A 364 9.47 -28.23 -0.85
N SER A 365 9.43 -29.42 -0.26
CA SER A 365 8.18 -30.04 0.18
C SER A 365 7.66 -29.39 1.46
N ASP A 366 6.38 -29.59 1.76
CA ASP A 366 5.78 -29.08 2.99
C ASP A 366 6.42 -29.70 4.24
N GLU A 367 6.77 -30.99 4.18
CA GLU A 367 7.42 -31.70 5.27
C GLU A 367 8.84 -31.17 5.53
N GLU A 368 9.59 -30.83 4.48
CA GLU A 368 10.92 -30.20 4.62
C GLU A 368 10.81 -28.84 5.29
N ILE A 369 9.84 -28.01 4.88
CA ILE A 369 9.60 -26.69 5.48
C ILE A 369 9.21 -26.85 6.95
N ASP A 370 8.27 -27.74 7.25
CA ASP A 370 7.73 -27.92 8.60
C ASP A 370 8.75 -28.48 9.58
N ALA A 371 9.62 -29.38 9.11
CA ALA A 371 10.74 -29.87 9.90
C ALA A 371 11.69 -28.73 10.32
N VAL A 372 12.05 -27.84 9.38
CA VAL A 372 12.94 -26.71 9.65
C VAL A 372 12.27 -25.66 10.54
N VAL A 373 11.00 -25.33 10.29
CA VAL A 373 10.23 -24.39 11.14
C VAL A 373 10.22 -24.88 12.59
N LYS A 374 9.86 -26.15 12.80
CA LYS A 374 9.80 -26.76 14.14
C LYS A 374 11.16 -26.81 14.82
N GLN A 375 12.24 -27.02 14.05
CA GLN A 375 13.59 -27.10 14.58
C GLN A 375 14.18 -25.73 14.93
N SER A 376 13.89 -24.70 14.14
CA SER A 376 14.68 -23.46 14.15
C SER A 376 13.94 -22.21 14.58
N VAL A 377 12.60 -22.18 14.56
CA VAL A 377 11.82 -21.02 15.02
C VAL A 377 11.46 -21.19 16.49
N LYS A 378 12.06 -20.37 17.36
CA LYS A 378 12.07 -20.59 18.81
C LYS A 378 11.65 -19.34 19.60
N PRO A 379 10.91 -19.48 20.71
CA PRO A 379 10.54 -18.36 21.58
C PRO A 379 11.71 -17.48 22.04
N GLU A 380 12.87 -18.08 22.26
CA GLU A 380 14.07 -17.39 22.75
C GLU A 380 14.53 -16.30 21.77
N GLN A 381 14.37 -16.52 20.46
CA GLN A 381 14.74 -15.55 19.43
C GLN A 381 13.86 -14.29 19.50
N PHE A 382 12.56 -14.47 19.72
CA PHE A 382 11.62 -13.35 19.90
C PHE A 382 11.92 -12.59 21.18
N ARG A 383 12.17 -13.28 22.30
CA ARG A 383 12.55 -12.63 23.56
C ARG A 383 13.85 -11.83 23.42
N GLN A 384 14.87 -12.42 22.79
CA GLN A 384 16.17 -11.77 22.54
C GLN A 384 16.01 -10.47 21.75
N VAL A 385 15.08 -10.42 20.79
CA VAL A 385 14.85 -9.23 19.96
C VAL A 385 14.01 -8.18 20.68
N TYR A 386 12.91 -8.58 21.31
CA TYR A 386 11.90 -7.64 21.78
C TYR A 386 12.02 -7.25 23.26
N GLN A 387 12.51 -8.11 24.15
CA GLN A 387 12.64 -7.74 25.58
C GLN A 387 13.54 -6.51 25.80
N PRO A 388 14.71 -6.38 25.14
CA PRO A 388 15.56 -5.20 25.30
C PRO A 388 14.91 -3.89 24.84
N MET A 389 13.95 -3.93 23.91
CA MET A 389 13.27 -2.73 23.41
C MET A 389 12.36 -2.07 24.45
N PHE A 390 11.95 -2.81 25.48
CA PHE A 390 11.04 -2.35 26.52
C PHE A 390 11.73 -2.22 27.89
N ASP A 391 13.06 -2.25 27.94
CA ASP A 391 13.80 -2.02 29.18
C ASP A 391 13.78 -0.54 29.57
N LEU A 392 12.92 -0.20 30.54
CA LEU A 392 12.75 1.15 31.07
C LEU A 392 13.98 1.69 31.84
N LYS A 393 15.02 0.87 32.04
CA LYS A 393 16.24 1.26 32.77
C LYS A 393 17.23 2.08 31.93
N VAL A 394 16.93 2.33 30.65
CA VAL A 394 17.74 3.22 29.81
C VAL A 394 17.61 4.65 30.32
N ASP A 395 18.74 5.26 30.69
CA ASP A 395 18.82 6.68 31.07
C ASP A 395 18.57 7.56 29.83
N TYR A 396 17.37 8.13 29.74
CA TYR A 396 16.97 9.03 28.65
C TYR A 396 17.61 10.44 28.74
N GLY A 397 18.50 10.68 29.71
CA GLY A 397 19.20 11.94 29.89
C GLY A 397 18.38 13.00 30.64
N SER A 398 18.83 14.25 30.59
CA SER A 398 18.16 15.38 31.24
C SER A 398 16.78 15.65 30.62
N ALA A 399 15.84 16.16 31.43
CA ALA A 399 14.52 16.58 30.97
C ALA A 399 14.61 17.49 29.73
N SER A 400 14.04 17.04 28.62
CA SER A 400 13.97 17.80 27.38
C SER A 400 12.84 18.84 27.43
N SER A 401 12.96 19.91 26.64
CA SER A 401 11.86 20.86 26.44
C SER A 401 10.65 20.13 25.85
N PRO A 402 9.42 20.37 26.37
CA PRO A 402 8.21 19.82 25.77
C PRO A 402 7.88 20.47 24.41
N LEU A 403 8.49 21.61 24.10
CA LEU A 403 8.35 22.29 22.81
C LEU A 403 9.49 21.88 21.87
N TYR A 404 9.12 21.50 20.64
CA TYR A 404 10.07 21.15 19.60
C TYR A 404 10.82 22.38 19.09
N GLU A 405 12.15 22.31 19.09
CA GLU A 405 13.02 23.37 18.57
C GLU A 405 13.10 23.28 17.04
N TRP A 406 12.23 24.04 16.36
CA TRP A 406 12.18 24.06 14.90
C TRP A 406 13.46 24.62 14.29
N ARG A 407 14.03 23.89 13.32
CA ARG A 407 15.28 24.28 12.63
C ARG A 407 14.96 24.83 11.24
N PRO A 408 15.18 26.13 10.95
CA PRO A 408 14.81 26.74 9.67
C PRO A 408 15.48 26.11 8.44
N GLN A 409 16.64 25.47 8.58
CA GLN A 409 17.35 24.81 7.48
C GLN A 409 17.02 23.32 7.33
N SER A 410 16.17 22.74 8.18
CA SER A 410 15.86 21.30 8.11
C SER A 410 14.99 20.98 6.89
N THR A 411 15.47 20.09 6.03
CA THR A 411 14.71 19.51 4.91
C THR A 411 13.83 18.32 5.32
N TYR A 412 13.80 17.95 6.62
CA TYR A 412 13.09 16.77 7.13
C TYR A 412 11.94 17.12 8.07
N ILE A 413 12.13 18.11 8.97
CA ILE A 413 11.15 18.49 9.98
C ILE A 413 10.96 20.00 9.97
N ARG A 414 9.76 20.47 9.60
CA ARG A 414 9.39 21.88 9.59
C ARG A 414 8.03 22.10 10.24
N ARG A 415 7.85 23.29 10.83
CA ARG A 415 6.55 23.69 11.37
C ARG A 415 5.54 23.79 10.22
N PRO A 416 4.45 23.02 10.22
CA PRO A 416 3.48 23.06 9.14
C PRO A 416 2.58 24.31 9.23
N PRO A 417 2.06 24.83 8.10
CA PRO A 417 1.26 26.05 8.06
C PRO A 417 -0.23 25.80 8.34
N TYR A 418 -0.57 24.80 9.18
CA TYR A 418 -1.96 24.36 9.37
C TYR A 418 -2.85 25.40 10.07
N TRP A 419 -2.25 26.38 10.74
CA TRP A 419 -2.93 27.42 11.50
C TRP A 419 -2.93 28.79 10.78
N GLU A 420 -2.51 28.81 9.53
CA GLU A 420 -2.28 30.03 8.75
C GLU A 420 -2.87 29.90 7.34
N GLY A 421 -3.05 31.03 6.66
CA GLY A 421 -3.40 31.06 5.23
C GLY A 421 -4.71 30.36 4.87
N ALA A 422 -4.70 29.61 3.76
CA ALA A 422 -5.90 28.99 3.17
C ALA A 422 -6.56 27.93 4.08
N LEU A 423 -5.82 27.34 5.03
CA LEU A 423 -6.33 26.35 5.98
C LEU A 423 -7.10 26.99 7.15
N ALA A 424 -6.83 28.26 7.45
CA ALA A 424 -7.51 29.02 8.50
C ALA A 424 -8.69 29.87 7.96
N GLY A 425 -8.81 30.02 6.64
CA GLY A 425 -9.87 30.79 6.00
C GLY A 425 -11.15 29.99 5.74
N GLU A 426 -12.29 30.68 5.65
CA GLU A 426 -13.54 30.09 5.20
C GLU A 426 -13.42 29.63 3.74
N ARG A 427 -14.03 28.47 3.43
CA ARG A 427 -14.12 27.95 2.07
C ARG A 427 -15.24 28.68 1.35
N SER A 428 -14.94 29.19 0.16
CA SER A 428 -15.92 29.94 -0.63
C SER A 428 -16.98 29.05 -1.25
N LEU A 429 -16.60 27.84 -1.65
CA LEU A 429 -17.38 26.93 -2.49
C LEU A 429 -17.89 27.60 -3.78
N GLN A 430 -17.20 28.65 -4.24
CA GLN A 430 -17.62 29.49 -5.37
C GLN A 430 -16.43 29.85 -6.28
N GLY A 431 -16.70 29.98 -7.58
CA GLY A 431 -15.73 30.36 -8.59
C GLY A 431 -14.54 29.41 -8.69
N MET A 432 -14.70 28.15 -8.26
CA MET A 432 -13.62 27.19 -8.17
C MET A 432 -13.13 26.81 -9.58
N ARG A 433 -11.82 26.62 -9.73
CA ARG A 433 -11.21 26.12 -10.96
C ARG A 433 -10.68 24.70 -10.79
N PRO A 434 -10.81 23.83 -11.80
CA PRO A 434 -10.21 22.51 -11.76
C PRO A 434 -8.69 22.59 -11.66
N LEU A 435 -8.12 21.96 -10.64
CA LEU A 435 -6.69 21.65 -10.61
C LEU A 435 -6.38 20.46 -11.51
N ALA A 436 -7.28 19.46 -11.49
CA ALA A 436 -7.18 18.25 -12.29
C ALA A 436 -8.56 17.67 -12.60
N VAL A 437 -8.67 17.05 -13.79
CA VAL A 437 -9.75 16.14 -14.17
C VAL A 437 -9.12 14.77 -14.36
N LEU A 438 -9.51 13.80 -13.54
CA LEU A 438 -8.83 12.53 -13.40
C LEU A 438 -9.73 11.36 -13.75
N GLY A 439 -9.10 10.26 -14.16
CA GLY A 439 -9.77 9.01 -14.48
C GLY A 439 -10.23 8.24 -13.25
N ASP A 440 -10.54 6.97 -13.48
CA ASP A 440 -10.86 6.00 -12.43
C ASP A 440 -9.56 5.45 -11.79
N ASN A 441 -9.68 4.80 -10.63
CA ASN A 441 -8.59 4.08 -9.95
C ASN A 441 -7.37 4.97 -9.61
N ILE A 442 -7.61 6.24 -9.27
CA ILE A 442 -6.53 7.14 -8.84
C ILE A 442 -6.05 6.73 -7.45
N THR A 443 -4.94 6.01 -7.40
CA THR A 443 -4.31 5.63 -6.13
C THR A 443 -3.69 6.81 -5.37
N THR A 444 -3.54 6.67 -4.06
CA THR A 444 -2.77 7.60 -3.22
C THR A 444 -1.29 7.72 -3.61
N ASP A 445 -0.72 6.75 -4.34
CA ASP A 445 0.61 6.87 -4.94
C ASP A 445 0.64 7.84 -6.14
N HIS A 446 -0.49 8.02 -6.84
CA HIS A 446 -0.63 9.11 -7.82
C HIS A 446 -0.74 10.47 -7.13
N LEU A 447 -1.51 10.54 -6.04
CA LEU A 447 -1.78 11.79 -5.31
C LEU A 447 -0.57 12.30 -4.53
N SER A 448 0.18 11.41 -3.88
CA SER A 448 1.34 11.72 -3.06
C SER A 448 2.28 10.51 -3.07
N PRO A 449 3.22 10.42 -4.03
CA PRO A 449 4.11 9.26 -4.18
C PRO A 449 5.00 9.07 -2.94
N SER A 450 5.53 7.85 -2.76
CA SER A 450 6.44 7.49 -1.66
C SER A 450 7.83 7.03 -2.11
N ASN A 451 8.06 6.95 -3.41
CA ASN A 451 9.30 6.46 -4.01
C ASN A 451 10.44 7.48 -3.93
N ALA A 452 11.58 7.14 -4.55
CA ALA A 452 12.76 8.01 -4.60
C ALA A 452 12.46 9.37 -5.23
N ILE A 453 13.09 10.42 -4.70
CA ILE A 453 13.01 11.77 -5.25
C ILE A 453 14.08 11.92 -6.33
N MET A 454 13.66 12.21 -7.56
CA MET A 454 14.56 12.45 -8.69
C MET A 454 14.91 13.94 -8.78
N LEU A 455 16.12 14.28 -9.23
CA LEU A 455 16.57 15.67 -9.38
C LEU A 455 15.66 16.53 -10.27
N ASP A 456 15.12 15.95 -11.34
CA ASP A 456 14.22 16.64 -12.29
C ASP A 456 12.78 16.84 -11.76
N SER A 457 12.45 16.28 -10.59
CA SER A 457 11.17 16.50 -9.92
C SER A 457 11.11 17.88 -9.23
N ALA A 458 9.90 18.32 -8.87
CA ALA A 458 9.73 19.59 -8.16
C ALA A 458 10.39 19.56 -6.76
N ALA A 459 10.29 18.42 -6.07
CA ALA A 459 10.93 18.21 -4.78
C ALA A 459 12.46 18.12 -4.92
N GLY A 460 12.97 17.40 -5.92
CA GLY A 460 14.41 17.31 -6.18
C GLY A 460 15.04 18.66 -6.46
N ALA A 461 14.45 19.46 -7.34
CA ALA A 461 14.90 20.84 -7.61
C ALA A 461 14.86 21.74 -6.36
N TYR A 462 13.91 21.51 -5.43
CA TYR A 462 13.87 22.22 -4.16
C TYR A 462 14.98 21.77 -3.21
N LEU A 463 15.22 20.47 -3.09
CA LEU A 463 16.27 19.91 -2.23
C LEU A 463 17.68 20.30 -2.72
N ASP A 464 17.90 20.29 -4.03
CA ASP A 464 19.11 20.80 -4.67
C ASP A 464 19.34 22.28 -4.35
N LYS A 465 18.29 23.11 -4.47
CA LYS A 465 18.33 24.53 -4.08
C LYS A 465 18.63 24.72 -2.59
N MET A 466 18.24 23.77 -1.74
CA MET A 466 18.56 23.76 -0.31
C MET A 466 20.00 23.26 -0.01
N GLY A 467 20.75 22.81 -1.02
CA GLY A 467 22.13 22.35 -0.91
C GLY A 467 22.29 20.89 -0.48
N LEU A 468 21.26 20.07 -0.61
CA LEU A 468 21.32 18.63 -0.33
C LEU A 468 21.91 17.92 -1.57
N PRO A 469 22.88 16.99 -1.43
CA PRO A 469 23.33 16.20 -2.56
C PRO A 469 22.27 15.17 -2.98
N GLU A 470 22.26 14.76 -4.25
CA GLU A 470 21.21 13.92 -4.82
C GLU A 470 21.12 12.54 -4.14
N GLU A 471 22.25 11.97 -3.72
CA GLU A 471 22.28 10.71 -2.97
C GLU A 471 21.53 10.78 -1.63
N ASP A 472 21.36 11.98 -1.07
CA ASP A 472 20.67 12.24 0.19
C ASP A 472 19.22 12.71 0.01
N PHE A 473 18.74 12.88 -1.23
CA PHE A 473 17.33 13.21 -1.51
C PHE A 473 16.36 12.16 -1.00
N ASN A 474 16.84 10.92 -0.86
CA ASN A 474 16.08 9.84 -0.25
C ASN A 474 14.72 9.64 -0.96
N SER A 475 13.60 9.58 -0.23
CA SER A 475 12.27 9.32 -0.79
C SER A 475 11.25 10.34 -0.35
N TYR A 476 10.16 10.49 -1.10
CA TYR A 476 9.05 11.36 -0.68
C TYR A 476 8.49 10.97 0.70
N ALA A 477 8.55 9.70 1.07
CA ALA A 477 8.09 9.21 2.36
C ALA A 477 8.93 9.76 3.53
N THR A 478 10.25 9.89 3.37
CA THR A 478 11.15 10.36 4.44
C THR A 478 11.04 11.86 4.68
N HIS A 479 10.55 12.61 3.70
CA HIS A 479 10.35 14.06 3.78
C HIS A 479 8.95 14.51 4.26
N ARG A 480 8.10 13.59 4.74
CA ARG A 480 6.73 13.91 5.20
C ARG A 480 6.65 14.88 6.38
N GLY A 481 7.73 15.06 7.14
CA GLY A 481 7.83 16.08 8.19
C GLY A 481 8.14 17.48 7.67
N ASP A 482 8.52 17.63 6.39
CA ASP A 482 8.76 18.90 5.73
C ASP A 482 7.65 19.18 4.71
N HIS A 483 6.73 20.06 5.06
CA HIS A 483 5.63 20.43 4.19
C HIS A 483 6.08 21.08 2.87
N LEU A 484 7.25 21.72 2.80
CA LEU A 484 7.74 22.34 1.57
C LEU A 484 8.15 21.27 0.56
N THR A 485 8.83 20.23 1.01
CA THR A 485 9.19 19.09 0.15
C THR A 485 7.95 18.23 -0.15
N ALA A 486 7.13 17.94 0.85
CA ALA A 486 5.98 17.05 0.68
C ALA A 486 4.85 17.65 -0.17
N GLN A 487 4.59 18.96 -0.12
CA GLN A 487 3.61 19.60 -1.02
C GLN A 487 4.02 19.50 -2.48
N ARG A 488 5.33 19.57 -2.77
CA ARG A 488 5.88 19.38 -4.13
C ARG A 488 5.69 17.98 -4.67
N ALA A 489 5.40 17.01 -3.81
CA ALA A 489 5.03 15.65 -4.19
C ALA A 489 3.57 15.53 -4.64
N THR A 490 2.72 16.53 -4.40
CA THR A 490 1.29 16.46 -4.71
C THR A 490 1.10 16.30 -6.22
N PHE A 491 0.52 15.17 -6.63
CA PHE A 491 0.38 14.73 -8.02
C PHE A 491 1.72 14.64 -8.79
N ALA A 492 2.85 14.40 -8.10
CA ALA A 492 4.19 14.31 -8.70
C ALA A 492 4.47 12.97 -9.40
N ASN A 493 3.54 12.02 -9.33
CA ASN A 493 3.74 10.70 -9.95
C ASN A 493 3.83 10.83 -11.48
N PRO A 494 4.92 10.33 -12.12
CA PRO A 494 5.11 10.44 -13.57
C PRO A 494 4.10 9.61 -14.37
N LYS A 495 3.34 8.73 -13.72
CA LYS A 495 2.33 7.88 -14.35
C LYS A 495 0.93 8.47 -14.36
N LEU A 496 0.73 9.65 -13.78
CA LEU A 496 -0.56 10.34 -13.72
C LEU A 496 -1.09 10.69 -15.11
N PHE A 497 -2.39 10.52 -15.33
CA PHE A 497 -3.12 11.01 -16.49
C PHE A 497 -4.13 12.07 -16.06
N ASN A 498 -3.83 13.34 -16.36
CA ASN A 498 -4.75 14.45 -16.15
C ASN A 498 -5.47 14.76 -17.47
N GLU A 499 -6.77 14.49 -17.54
CA GLU A 499 -7.59 14.62 -18.77
C GLU A 499 -7.60 16.06 -19.33
N MET A 500 -7.23 17.06 -18.52
CA MET A 500 -7.01 18.44 -18.95
C MET A 500 -5.78 18.61 -19.86
N VAL A 501 -4.81 17.71 -19.80
CA VAL A 501 -3.54 17.83 -20.53
C VAL A 501 -3.56 16.89 -21.73
N LYS A 502 -3.84 17.43 -22.92
CA LYS A 502 -3.90 16.65 -24.16
C LYS A 502 -2.80 17.08 -25.13
N GLU A 503 -2.17 16.09 -25.76
CA GLU A 503 -1.20 16.26 -26.84
C GLU A 503 -1.66 15.40 -28.03
N SER A 504 -1.89 16.01 -29.18
CA SER A 504 -2.45 15.33 -30.36
C SER A 504 -3.76 14.57 -30.08
N GLY A 505 -4.61 15.13 -29.22
CA GLY A 505 -5.91 14.54 -28.85
C GLY A 505 -5.86 13.42 -27.81
N LYS A 506 -4.67 12.96 -27.39
CA LYS A 506 -4.50 11.95 -26.33
C LYS A 506 -4.08 12.61 -25.03
N VAL A 507 -4.52 12.06 -23.90
CA VAL A 507 -4.07 12.52 -22.58
C VAL A 507 -2.58 12.27 -22.44
N LYS A 508 -1.81 13.30 -22.10
CA LYS A 508 -0.37 13.20 -21.90
C LYS A 508 -0.10 12.69 -20.49
N GLN A 509 0.66 11.61 -20.40
CA GLN A 509 1.09 11.07 -19.11
C GLN A 509 2.14 11.97 -18.46
N GLY A 510 2.04 12.18 -17.15
CA GLY A 510 3.03 12.91 -16.36
C GLY A 510 2.42 13.76 -15.25
N SER A 511 3.29 14.31 -14.40
CA SER A 511 2.92 15.30 -13.39
C SER A 511 2.65 16.66 -14.04
N LEU A 512 1.53 16.78 -14.74
CA LEU A 512 1.18 17.92 -15.58
C LEU A 512 -0.22 18.44 -15.26
N ALA A 513 -0.39 19.76 -15.38
CA ALA A 513 -1.68 20.43 -15.31
C ALA A 513 -1.77 21.54 -16.36
N ARG A 514 -3.01 21.90 -16.70
CA ARG A 514 -3.31 23.04 -17.57
C ARG A 514 -3.88 24.16 -16.70
N VAL A 515 -3.16 25.27 -16.60
CA VAL A 515 -3.60 26.43 -15.81
C VAL A 515 -4.63 27.22 -16.61
N GLU A 516 -5.77 27.48 -15.97
CA GLU A 516 -6.90 28.22 -16.50
C GLU A 516 -7.02 29.60 -15.87
N PRO A 517 -7.47 30.62 -16.63
CA PRO A 517 -8.03 30.55 -17.98
C PRO A 517 -7.00 30.60 -19.12
N GLU A 518 -5.70 30.57 -18.83
CA GLU A 518 -4.65 30.76 -19.85
C GLU A 518 -4.48 29.57 -20.80
N GLY A 519 -5.03 28.39 -20.46
CA GLY A 519 -4.81 27.15 -21.22
C GLY A 519 -3.36 26.67 -21.23
N LYS A 520 -2.50 27.16 -20.32
CA LYS A 520 -1.06 26.88 -20.34
C LYS A 520 -0.74 25.57 -19.61
N VAL A 521 -0.20 24.60 -20.34
CA VAL A 521 0.30 23.35 -19.76
C VAL A 521 1.66 23.58 -19.09
N MET A 522 1.81 23.10 -17.85
CA MET A 522 3.07 23.14 -17.10
C MET A 522 3.16 21.94 -16.14
N ARG A 523 4.30 21.78 -15.47
CA ARG A 523 4.45 20.81 -14.39
C ARG A 523 3.48 21.16 -13.25
N MET A 524 2.93 20.12 -12.63
CA MET A 524 1.84 20.28 -11.66
C MET A 524 2.18 21.25 -10.52
N TRP A 525 3.40 21.17 -9.97
CA TRP A 525 3.81 22.04 -8.87
C TRP A 525 3.75 23.52 -9.25
N GLU A 526 4.19 23.89 -10.44
CA GLU A 526 4.13 25.27 -10.95
C GLU A 526 2.68 25.72 -11.15
N ALA A 527 1.79 24.82 -11.55
CA ALA A 527 0.36 25.12 -11.62
C ALA A 527 -0.23 25.36 -10.23
N ILE A 528 0.14 24.54 -9.24
CA ILE A 528 -0.24 24.72 -7.83
C ILE A 528 0.28 26.07 -7.31
N GLU A 529 1.56 26.38 -7.48
CA GLU A 529 2.14 27.66 -7.07
C GLU A 529 1.43 28.85 -7.73
N THR A 530 1.08 28.73 -9.01
CA THR A 530 0.33 29.76 -9.75
C THR A 530 -1.03 30.02 -9.11
N TYR A 531 -1.79 28.98 -8.78
CA TYR A 531 -3.11 29.13 -8.14
C TYR A 531 -3.02 29.58 -6.69
N MET A 532 -2.00 29.14 -5.95
CA MET A 532 -1.71 29.62 -4.58
C MET A 532 -1.46 31.14 -4.58
N GLN A 533 -0.68 31.66 -5.54
CA GLN A 533 -0.44 33.10 -5.69
C GLN A 533 -1.72 33.87 -6.03
N ARG A 534 -2.61 33.28 -6.86
CA ARG A 534 -3.93 33.85 -7.19
C ARG A 534 -4.92 33.81 -6.03
N LYS A 535 -4.64 33.02 -4.99
CA LYS A 535 -5.61 32.65 -3.94
C LYS A 535 -6.90 32.10 -4.55
N GLN A 536 -6.75 31.30 -5.60
CA GLN A 536 -7.86 30.73 -6.37
C GLN A 536 -8.44 29.52 -5.60
N PRO A 537 -9.75 29.48 -5.30
CA PRO A 537 -10.42 28.27 -4.87
C PRO A 537 -10.34 27.18 -5.94
N LEU A 538 -9.99 25.95 -5.56
CA LEU A 538 -9.82 24.85 -6.52
C LEU A 538 -10.78 23.69 -6.26
N ILE A 539 -11.05 22.94 -7.31
CA ILE A 539 -11.79 21.69 -7.31
C ILE A 539 -10.97 20.59 -8.00
N ILE A 540 -11.17 19.33 -7.61
CA ILE A 540 -10.75 18.16 -8.39
C ILE A 540 -12.00 17.43 -8.86
N VAL A 541 -12.01 17.00 -10.12
CA VAL A 541 -13.02 16.10 -10.67
C VAL A 541 -12.35 14.75 -10.95
N ALA A 542 -12.94 13.64 -10.50
CA ALA A 542 -12.35 12.32 -10.64
C ALA A 542 -13.38 11.25 -11.03
N GLY A 543 -12.88 10.09 -11.47
CA GLY A 543 -13.67 8.91 -11.74
C GLY A 543 -13.98 8.06 -10.51
N ALA A 544 -14.16 6.76 -10.72
CA ALA A 544 -14.43 5.79 -9.65
C ALA A 544 -13.17 5.45 -8.83
N ASP A 545 -13.37 4.94 -7.61
CA ASP A 545 -12.31 4.48 -6.71
C ASP A 545 -11.19 5.52 -6.44
N TYR A 546 -11.56 6.80 -6.30
CA TYR A 546 -10.61 7.88 -6.03
C TYR A 546 -9.97 7.73 -4.64
N GLY A 547 -8.64 7.70 -4.61
CA GLY A 547 -7.85 7.60 -3.39
C GLY A 547 -7.53 6.18 -2.94
N GLN A 548 -7.52 5.19 -3.84
CA GLN A 548 -7.21 3.81 -3.50
C GLN A 548 -5.80 3.63 -2.90
N GLY A 549 -5.66 2.68 -1.97
CA GLY A 549 -4.37 2.16 -1.52
C GLY A 549 -3.95 2.64 -0.13
N SER A 550 -2.88 3.43 -0.05
CA SER A 550 -2.18 3.74 1.21
C SER A 550 -2.99 4.70 2.08
N SER A 551 -2.93 4.54 3.39
CA SER A 551 -3.60 5.43 4.36
C SER A 551 -3.00 6.84 4.49
N ARG A 552 -1.99 7.17 3.67
CA ARG A 552 -1.20 8.41 3.79
C ARG A 552 -2.10 9.65 3.74
N ASP A 553 -2.06 10.43 4.82
CA ASP A 553 -2.82 11.67 4.93
C ASP A 553 -2.23 12.80 4.07
N TRP A 554 -0.97 12.69 3.64
CA TRP A 554 -0.35 13.61 2.68
C TRP A 554 -1.08 13.67 1.33
N ALA A 555 -1.80 12.62 0.95
CA ALA A 555 -2.69 12.65 -0.21
C ALA A 555 -3.87 13.64 -0.03
N ALA A 556 -4.27 13.94 1.21
CA ALA A 556 -5.27 14.96 1.54
C ALA A 556 -4.63 16.31 1.92
N LYS A 557 -3.54 16.30 2.71
CA LYS A 557 -2.80 17.51 3.09
C LYS A 557 -2.30 18.26 1.86
N GLY A 558 -1.67 17.54 0.92
CA GLY A 558 -1.14 18.12 -0.32
C GLY A 558 -2.20 18.83 -1.16
N VAL A 559 -3.34 18.17 -1.42
CA VAL A 559 -4.44 18.78 -2.19
C VAL A 559 -5.06 19.97 -1.47
N ARG A 560 -5.25 19.88 -0.15
CA ARG A 560 -5.81 21.00 0.62
C ARG A 560 -4.87 22.19 0.65
N LEU A 561 -3.57 21.96 0.81
CA LEU A 561 -2.52 22.99 0.81
C LEU A 561 -2.34 23.64 -0.58
N ALA A 562 -2.68 22.92 -1.66
CA ALA A 562 -2.76 23.49 -3.00
C ALA A 562 -3.94 24.46 -3.19
N GLY A 563 -4.93 24.46 -2.29
CA GLY A 563 -6.12 25.31 -2.35
C GLY A 563 -7.40 24.58 -2.80
N VAL A 564 -7.39 23.25 -2.85
CA VAL A 564 -8.60 22.48 -3.17
C VAL A 564 -9.59 22.54 -2.01
N GLU A 565 -10.80 23.01 -2.29
CA GLU A 565 -11.91 23.07 -1.34
C GLU A 565 -12.87 21.88 -1.49
N VAL A 566 -13.03 21.37 -2.72
CA VAL A 566 -13.99 20.35 -3.09
C VAL A 566 -13.35 19.28 -3.97
N ILE A 567 -13.73 18.02 -3.78
CA ILE A 567 -13.48 16.95 -4.75
C ILE A 567 -14.82 16.34 -5.14
N VAL A 568 -15.10 16.25 -6.44
CA VAL A 568 -16.27 15.54 -6.97
C VAL A 568 -15.79 14.29 -7.70
N ALA A 569 -16.19 13.10 -7.26
CA ALA A 569 -15.78 11.83 -7.84
C ALA A 569 -16.98 10.92 -8.15
N GLU A 570 -16.78 9.87 -8.95
CA GLU A 570 -17.81 8.82 -9.10
C GLU A 570 -17.82 7.87 -7.88
N GLY A 571 -16.73 7.84 -7.12
CA GLY A 571 -16.65 7.12 -5.84
C GLY A 571 -15.32 7.37 -5.13
N PHE A 572 -15.30 7.15 -3.81
CA PHE A 572 -14.11 7.33 -2.96
C PHE A 572 -13.75 6.06 -2.21
N GLU A 573 -12.46 5.85 -2.03
CA GLU A 573 -11.94 4.85 -1.10
C GLU A 573 -11.95 5.38 0.35
N ARG A 574 -12.35 4.52 1.29
CA ARG A 574 -12.79 4.91 2.65
C ARG A 574 -11.80 5.79 3.41
N ILE A 575 -10.54 5.35 3.49
CA ILE A 575 -9.50 6.05 4.28
C ILE A 575 -9.21 7.42 3.66
N HIS A 576 -9.14 7.49 2.32
CA HIS A 576 -8.85 8.74 1.65
C HIS A 576 -9.97 9.76 1.84
N ARG A 577 -11.25 9.35 1.71
CA ARG A 577 -12.41 10.20 2.01
C ARG A 577 -12.32 10.78 3.41
N THR A 578 -12.01 9.95 4.41
CA THR A 578 -11.88 10.38 5.81
C THR A 578 -10.74 11.38 5.99
N ASN A 579 -9.59 11.17 5.33
CA ASN A 579 -8.48 12.11 5.33
C ASN A 579 -8.84 13.47 4.70
N LEU A 580 -9.63 13.48 3.62
CA LEU A 580 -10.13 14.71 2.99
C LEU A 580 -10.99 15.52 3.98
N VAL A 581 -11.93 14.86 4.65
CA VAL A 581 -12.77 15.49 5.70
C VAL A 581 -11.90 16.02 6.85
N GLY A 582 -10.91 15.23 7.29
CA GLY A 582 -9.96 15.65 8.34
C GLY A 582 -9.14 16.89 7.97
N MET A 583 -8.94 17.16 6.68
CA MET A 583 -8.29 18.38 6.16
C MET A 583 -9.29 19.48 5.77
N GLY A 584 -10.59 19.27 5.98
CA GLY A 584 -11.63 20.23 5.63
C GLY A 584 -11.93 20.33 4.13
N VAL A 585 -11.54 19.36 3.32
CA VAL A 585 -11.98 19.24 1.91
C VAL A 585 -13.37 18.61 1.89
N LEU A 586 -14.27 19.10 1.04
CA LEU A 586 -15.62 18.54 0.89
C LEU A 586 -15.63 17.42 -0.18
N PRO A 587 -15.78 16.14 0.21
CA PRO A 587 -15.96 15.06 -0.76
C PRO A 587 -17.42 15.03 -1.24
N LEU A 588 -17.61 15.07 -2.55
CA LEU A 588 -18.90 15.00 -3.22
C LEU A 588 -18.90 13.85 -4.24
N GLU A 589 -20.01 13.14 -4.34
CA GLU A 589 -20.15 12.04 -5.28
C GLU A 589 -21.17 12.36 -6.37
N PHE A 590 -20.85 12.03 -7.63
CA PHE A 590 -21.85 12.11 -8.68
C PHE A 590 -23.04 11.20 -8.38
N THR A 591 -24.25 11.65 -8.68
CA THR A 591 -25.43 10.80 -8.61
C THR A 591 -25.35 9.66 -9.63
N LYS A 592 -25.99 8.52 -9.33
CA LYS A 592 -25.91 7.31 -10.17
C LYS A 592 -26.21 7.61 -11.65
N GLY A 593 -25.29 7.20 -12.52
CA GLY A 593 -25.39 7.38 -13.98
C GLY A 593 -24.85 8.70 -14.51
N ASN A 594 -24.42 9.60 -13.63
CA ASN A 594 -23.77 10.86 -13.96
C ASN A 594 -22.26 10.78 -13.70
N ASN A 595 -21.46 11.43 -14.54
CA ASN A 595 -20.02 11.54 -14.36
C ASN A 595 -19.40 12.69 -15.17
N ARG A 596 -18.08 12.82 -15.12
CA ARG A 596 -17.32 13.83 -15.87
C ARG A 596 -17.56 13.77 -17.39
N HIS A 597 -17.81 12.57 -17.94
CA HIS A 597 -18.06 12.37 -19.38
C HIS A 597 -19.48 12.75 -19.78
N SER A 598 -20.49 12.45 -18.95
CA SER A 598 -21.89 12.80 -19.23
C SER A 598 -22.09 14.31 -19.36
N TYR A 599 -21.30 15.10 -18.62
CA TYR A 599 -21.32 16.57 -18.69
C TYR A 599 -20.20 17.16 -19.55
N ARG A 600 -19.35 16.33 -20.17
CA ARG A 600 -18.23 16.76 -21.03
C ARG A 600 -17.35 17.80 -20.33
N ILE A 601 -16.95 17.50 -19.10
CA ILE A 601 -16.05 18.35 -18.32
C ILE A 601 -14.66 18.27 -18.96
N ASP A 602 -14.10 19.42 -19.35
CA ASP A 602 -12.76 19.49 -19.97
C ASP A 602 -11.73 20.27 -19.14
N GLY A 603 -12.18 20.86 -18.04
CA GLY A 603 -11.37 21.59 -17.07
C GLY A 603 -11.37 23.10 -17.28
N SER A 604 -11.94 23.63 -18.36
CA SER A 604 -12.02 25.08 -18.63
C SER A 604 -13.15 25.79 -17.87
N GLU A 605 -14.07 25.02 -17.31
CA GLU A 605 -15.23 25.50 -16.58
C GLU A 605 -14.87 26.09 -15.19
N THR A 606 -15.81 26.82 -14.59
CA THR A 606 -15.78 27.16 -13.17
C THR A 606 -16.91 26.45 -12.41
N PHE A 607 -16.68 26.21 -11.13
CA PHE A 607 -17.55 25.37 -10.30
C PHE A 607 -17.99 26.09 -9.03
N ASP A 608 -19.26 25.97 -8.68
CA ASP A 608 -19.82 26.35 -7.38
C ASP A 608 -20.51 25.14 -6.72
N VAL A 609 -20.63 25.13 -5.40
CA VAL A 609 -21.45 24.18 -4.66
C VAL A 609 -22.48 24.93 -3.83
N ILE A 610 -23.76 24.61 -4.04
CA ILE A 610 -24.90 25.23 -3.36
C ILE A 610 -25.59 24.20 -2.46
N GLY A 611 -25.91 24.62 -1.24
CA GLY A 611 -26.59 23.82 -0.22
C GLY A 611 -25.85 23.81 1.11
N THR A 612 -26.42 23.16 2.13
CA THR A 612 -25.79 23.01 3.44
C THR A 612 -25.27 21.58 3.59
N PRO A 613 -23.95 21.36 3.73
CA PRO A 613 -23.39 20.03 3.92
C PRO A 613 -24.00 19.34 5.16
N ALA A 614 -24.55 18.15 4.95
CA ALA A 614 -25.15 17.29 5.97
C ALA A 614 -24.98 15.82 5.55
N PRO A 615 -25.14 14.84 6.46
CA PRO A 615 -24.75 13.47 6.16
C PRO A 615 -25.56 12.85 5.02
N GLY A 616 -24.90 12.52 3.90
CA GLY A 616 -25.55 11.96 2.72
C GLY A 616 -26.50 12.90 1.95
N GLU A 617 -26.55 14.19 2.32
CA GLU A 617 -27.48 15.17 1.74
C GLU A 617 -27.18 15.44 0.25
N LEU A 618 -28.21 15.75 -0.54
CA LEU A 618 -28.02 16.18 -1.92
C LEU A 618 -27.68 17.67 -1.97
N LEU A 619 -26.52 17.98 -2.54
CA LEU A 619 -26.07 19.34 -2.85
C LEU A 619 -26.15 19.58 -4.36
N THR A 620 -26.07 20.84 -4.77
CA THR A 620 -26.04 21.21 -6.19
C THR A 620 -24.63 21.62 -6.59
N LEU A 621 -24.02 20.90 -7.52
CA LEU A 621 -22.81 21.34 -8.22
C LEU A 621 -23.24 22.18 -9.44
N VAL A 622 -22.78 23.43 -9.48
CA VAL A 622 -23.01 24.35 -10.59
C VAL A 622 -21.76 24.40 -11.46
N ILE A 623 -21.89 24.03 -12.72
CA ILE A 623 -20.82 24.09 -13.73
C ILE A 623 -21.12 25.27 -14.64
N THR A 624 -20.22 26.23 -14.71
CA THR A 624 -20.31 27.36 -15.65
C THR A 624 -19.26 27.22 -16.74
N ARG A 625 -19.71 27.00 -17.97
CA ARG A 625 -18.82 26.91 -19.14
C ARG A 625 -18.27 28.28 -19.53
N THR A 626 -17.19 28.27 -20.32
CA THR A 626 -16.62 29.49 -20.93
C THR A 626 -17.59 30.24 -21.86
N SER A 627 -18.61 29.54 -22.39
CA SER A 627 -19.72 30.15 -23.15
C SER A 627 -20.70 30.94 -22.29
N GLY A 628 -20.63 30.81 -20.96
CA GLY A 628 -21.63 31.31 -20.02
C GLY A 628 -22.80 30.36 -19.77
N GLU A 629 -22.83 29.19 -20.43
CA GLU A 629 -23.81 28.14 -20.13
C GLU A 629 -23.63 27.66 -18.69
N ARG A 630 -24.73 27.65 -17.92
CA ARG A 630 -24.80 27.15 -16.56
C ARG A 630 -25.52 25.81 -16.52
N ILE A 631 -24.91 24.83 -15.85
CA ILE A 631 -25.43 23.48 -15.67
C ILE A 631 -25.49 23.20 -14.16
N ASP A 632 -26.67 22.89 -13.65
CA ASP A 632 -26.88 22.53 -12.24
C ASP A 632 -27.14 21.02 -12.18
N LEU A 633 -26.35 20.29 -11.38
CA LEU A 633 -26.55 18.86 -11.18
C LEU A 633 -26.53 18.47 -9.69
N PRO A 634 -27.34 17.47 -9.30
CA PRO A 634 -27.31 16.94 -7.93
C PRO A 634 -26.08 16.07 -7.71
N VAL A 635 -25.42 16.28 -6.59
CA VAL A 635 -24.28 15.51 -6.08
C VAL A 635 -24.51 15.13 -4.63
N VAL A 636 -24.04 13.96 -4.22
CA VAL A 636 -24.20 13.45 -2.85
C VAL A 636 -23.08 14.01 -1.97
N CYS A 637 -23.42 14.58 -0.82
CA CYS A 637 -22.47 14.97 0.20
C CYS A 637 -21.91 13.72 0.90
N ARG A 638 -20.62 13.44 0.74
CA ARG A 638 -19.94 12.29 1.33
C ARG A 638 -19.33 12.58 2.71
N LEU A 639 -19.97 13.48 3.45
CA LEU A 639 -19.90 13.48 4.90
C LEU A 639 -20.86 12.38 5.36
N ASP A 640 -20.35 11.37 6.02
CA ASP A 640 -21.08 10.13 6.27
C ASP A 640 -21.69 10.07 7.68
N THR A 641 -21.25 10.97 8.59
CA THR A 641 -21.71 11.06 9.99
C THR A 641 -21.88 12.51 10.45
N ALA A 642 -22.60 12.73 11.55
CA ALA A 642 -22.74 14.06 12.16
C ALA A 642 -21.40 14.61 12.69
N GLU A 643 -20.52 13.75 13.17
CA GLU A 643 -19.18 14.14 13.61
C GLU A 643 -18.34 14.67 12.44
N GLU A 644 -18.41 14.03 11.28
CA GLU A 644 -17.70 14.50 10.09
C GLU A 644 -18.19 15.88 9.63
N VAL A 645 -19.48 16.18 9.79
CA VAL A 645 -20.02 17.52 9.55
C VAL A 645 -19.43 18.53 10.52
N SER A 646 -19.35 18.20 11.81
CA SER A 646 -18.72 19.05 12.84
C SER A 646 -17.24 19.32 12.53
N VAL A 647 -16.48 18.27 12.18
CA VAL A 647 -15.06 18.37 11.79
C VAL A 647 -14.89 19.23 10.54
N TYR A 648 -15.72 18.98 9.51
CA TYR A 648 -15.69 19.76 8.28
C TYR A 648 -16.00 21.23 8.57
N GLN A 649 -17.04 21.55 9.34
CA GLN A 649 -17.44 22.92 9.68
C GLN A 649 -16.35 23.68 10.44
N ALA A 650 -15.61 23.02 11.32
CA ALA A 650 -14.48 23.61 12.02
C ALA A 650 -13.29 23.94 11.10
N GLY A 651 -13.26 23.42 9.87
CA GLY A 651 -12.18 23.59 8.90
C GLY A 651 -11.23 22.40 8.80
N GLY A 652 -11.49 21.34 9.56
CA GLY A 652 -10.66 20.14 9.67
C GLY A 652 -10.49 19.69 11.12
N VAL A 653 -9.85 18.53 11.30
CA VAL A 653 -9.70 17.88 12.63
C VAL A 653 -8.84 18.71 13.57
N LEU A 654 -7.79 19.36 13.06
CA LEU A 654 -6.87 20.16 13.87
C LEU A 654 -7.58 21.41 14.38
N GLN A 655 -8.34 22.09 13.53
CA GLN A 655 -9.13 23.25 13.90
C GLN A 655 -10.23 22.88 14.89
N ARG A 656 -10.91 21.73 14.69
CA ARG A 656 -11.89 21.19 15.64
C ARG A 656 -11.27 20.97 17.02
N PHE A 657 -10.11 20.32 17.07
CA PHE A 657 -9.40 20.09 18.32
C PHE A 657 -9.04 21.42 19.03
N ALA A 658 -8.57 22.42 18.30
CA ALA A 658 -8.25 23.72 18.88
C ALA A 658 -9.48 24.39 19.49
N GLN A 659 -10.65 24.28 18.86
CA GLN A 659 -11.92 24.75 19.43
C GLN A 659 -12.24 24.01 20.73
N ASP A 660 -12.20 22.68 20.73
CA ASP A 660 -12.49 21.89 21.93
C ASP A 660 -11.52 22.20 23.09
N PHE A 661 -10.23 22.41 22.78
CA PHE A 661 -9.22 22.76 23.78
C PHE A 661 -9.51 24.12 24.41
N LEU A 662 -9.92 25.10 23.61
CA LEU A 662 -10.30 26.44 24.08
C LEU A 662 -11.61 26.42 24.88
N GLU A 663 -12.58 25.59 24.49
CA GLU A 663 -13.85 25.39 25.22
C GLU A 663 -13.63 24.73 26.58
N ASN A 664 -12.75 23.72 26.68
CA ASN A 664 -12.43 23.04 27.94
C ASN A 664 -11.50 23.84 28.87
N SER A 665 -10.83 24.87 28.35
CA SER A 665 -9.96 25.77 29.13
C SER A 665 -10.71 26.98 29.71
N GLN A 666 -11.99 27.13 29.37
CA GLN A 666 -12.92 28.12 29.94
C GLN A 666 -13.79 27.45 31.01
#